data_AF-A0A6C1NVU7-F1
#
_entry.id   AF-A0A6C1NVU7-F1
#
_cell.length_a   1.000
_cell.length_b   1.000
_cell.length_c   1.000
_cell.angle_alpha   90.00
_cell.angle_beta   90.00
_cell.angle_gamma   90.00
#
_symmetry.space_group_name_H-M   'P 1'
#
loop_
_entity.id
_entity.type
_entity.pdbx_description
1 polymer ?
#
loop_
_entity_poly.entity_id
_entity_poly.type
_entity_poly.pdbx_seq_one_letter_code
_entity_poly.pdbx_strand_id
1 'polypeptide(L)'
;MKILQAVIAPFLLLLLLSCANKAPDNVSETAVMVARLDSIAKNVDPWLNEFAGRERVAALTGIPVPGMLHERIMYTGTLAQEMIYAGYTEEAIELLENMLAQLEVSSTVYQDNFTENILDLLALAWLRLGEQQNCILNHSSASCLFPIQGDGIHTLPQGSRKAIELLERLLTEWRPGDMESIWLLNIAYMTLGEHPYNVPEQWLIPAELFTTSATFNRFYDIAPFVGLADEMGLSGGSVTEDFTQNGFIDIMASSWGISDQLHYFENTGNGAFVNKTQEAGLSGITGGLNLIHADYNNDGNPDVFVLRGAWLGRAGHHPNSLLRNNGDGTFIDVTESAGLLTFHPTQTAVWADFNNNGWLDLFIGNESTPGDPHPSELYLNNKDGTFTNIAAEAGLDIRKFVKGVTAGDINNNGFPDIYISILGGENLLFENQGTSSDGIPRFREIAEFAGVQEPIESFPTWFWDYNNNGLSDLFVSGYYANAADIALEYLGRPTNAELPRLYRNNGDGTFSDVTSETGLNRVMYTMGSNFGDLDNDGYLDFYVGTGDPDMRVLIPNRMFRSVNGDRFEEVTASGGFGHLQKGHGVSFADLNNNGHQDIFTVIGGALEGDVYMNALFENPGNSNNWITLTFHGVESNRSGIGNRVKITIEEADSVRNIHRTVTTGGSFGSSSLQLEIGLGKAVKIQELEVYWPASNSKQHFYNVPINQFYRVTEFAQVIKPVARESFRFNTTPVPHSHSH
;
A
#
# COMPACT_ATOMS: atom_id res chain seq x y z
N MET A 1 60.83 29.18 -60.95
CA MET A 1 62.04 30.03 -60.93
C MET A 1 62.11 30.68 -59.54
N LYS A 2 63.12 30.30 -58.73
CA LYS A 2 63.71 31.00 -57.56
C LYS A 2 62.74 31.51 -56.46
N ILE A 3 62.71 30.94 -55.24
CA ILE A 3 63.65 31.11 -54.10
C ILE A 3 63.40 32.39 -53.26
N LEU A 4 63.36 32.19 -51.92
CA LEU A 4 63.58 33.11 -50.78
C LEU A 4 62.34 33.90 -50.27
N GLN A 5 61.98 33.98 -48.98
CA GLN A 5 62.71 33.93 -47.69
C GLN A 5 61.76 33.34 -46.60
N ALA A 6 62.14 32.37 -45.76
CA ALA A 6 63.11 32.36 -44.65
C ALA A 6 62.59 33.01 -43.32
N VAL A 7 62.22 32.11 -42.39
CA VAL A 7 62.47 32.11 -40.94
C VAL A 7 61.70 33.12 -40.06
N ILE A 8 60.73 32.63 -39.26
CA ILE A 8 60.77 32.51 -37.79
C ILE A 8 59.62 31.55 -37.38
N ALA A 9 59.95 30.48 -36.66
CA ALA A 9 59.05 29.49 -36.07
C ALA A 9 58.70 29.88 -34.61
N PRO A 10 57.81 29.15 -33.91
CA PRO A 10 56.39 29.44 -33.78
C PRO A 10 56.03 29.95 -32.37
N PHE A 11 55.24 31.02 -32.30
CA PHE A 11 54.56 31.46 -31.08
C PHE A 11 53.09 31.75 -31.42
N LEU A 12 52.34 30.70 -31.73
CA LEU A 12 50.88 30.78 -31.93
C LEU A 12 50.26 29.39 -31.77
N LEU A 13 50.39 28.82 -30.58
CA LEU A 13 49.57 27.70 -30.13
C LEU A 13 49.09 27.96 -28.69
N LEU A 14 48.42 29.09 -28.51
CA LEU A 14 47.74 29.51 -27.27
C LEU A 14 46.84 30.69 -27.62
N LEU A 15 45.74 30.44 -28.35
CA LEU A 15 44.54 31.30 -28.45
C LEU A 15 43.44 30.77 -29.42
N LEU A 16 43.34 29.45 -29.61
CA LEU A 16 42.21 28.82 -30.31
C LEU A 16 41.70 27.60 -29.52
N LEU A 17 41.52 27.79 -28.21
CA LEU A 17 40.82 26.88 -27.29
C LEU A 17 39.85 27.71 -26.44
N SER A 18 38.87 28.34 -27.09
CA SER A 18 37.61 28.70 -26.45
C SER A 18 36.59 28.88 -27.57
N CYS A 19 35.43 28.26 -27.43
CA CYS A 19 34.36 28.16 -28.45
C CYS A 19 34.55 27.00 -29.44
N ALA A 20 34.68 25.78 -28.90
CA ALA A 20 34.19 24.58 -29.57
C ALA A 20 33.05 24.02 -28.70
N ASN A 21 31.82 24.18 -29.20
CA ASN A 21 30.57 23.51 -28.79
C ASN A 21 30.49 23.02 -27.33
N LYS A 22 30.02 23.89 -26.43
CA LYS A 22 29.21 23.42 -25.31
C LYS A 22 27.98 22.71 -25.90
N ALA A 23 27.85 21.42 -25.62
CA ALA A 23 26.55 20.75 -25.69
C ALA A 23 25.56 21.53 -24.79
N PRO A 24 24.25 21.49 -25.06
CA PRO A 24 23.27 22.12 -24.17
C PRO A 24 23.48 21.60 -22.74
N ASP A 25 23.41 22.51 -21.78
CA ASP A 25 23.73 22.28 -20.36
C ASP A 25 23.02 21.04 -19.78
N ASN A 26 23.71 20.32 -18.88
CA ASN A 26 23.24 19.17 -18.09
C ASN A 26 21.77 19.30 -17.65
N VAL A 27 20.85 18.61 -18.32
CA VAL A 27 19.51 18.34 -17.78
C VAL A 27 19.68 17.24 -16.73
N SER A 28 19.20 17.45 -15.49
CA SER A 28 19.26 16.42 -14.46
C SER A 28 18.43 15.20 -14.87
N GLU A 29 18.83 14.00 -14.45
CA GLU A 29 18.08 12.76 -14.73
C GLU A 29 16.64 12.84 -14.20
N THR A 30 16.45 13.45 -13.02
CA THR A 30 15.12 13.79 -12.50
C THR A 30 14.30 14.61 -13.51
N ALA A 31 14.86 15.66 -14.10
CA ALA A 31 14.12 16.47 -15.08
C ALA A 31 13.77 15.68 -16.35
N VAL A 32 14.59 14.70 -16.74
CA VAL A 32 14.27 13.78 -17.85
C VAL A 32 13.08 12.89 -17.48
N MET A 33 13.07 12.30 -16.28
CA MET A 33 11.93 11.50 -15.82
C MET A 33 10.66 12.33 -15.68
N VAL A 34 10.73 13.52 -15.08
CA VAL A 34 9.60 14.45 -14.95
C VAL A 34 9.00 14.78 -16.32
N ALA A 35 9.83 15.11 -17.31
CA ALA A 35 9.34 15.39 -18.67
C ALA A 35 8.66 14.17 -19.32
N ARG A 36 9.10 12.96 -18.99
CA ARG A 36 8.52 11.72 -19.49
C ARG A 36 7.15 11.44 -18.86
N LEU A 37 7.04 11.56 -17.54
CA LEU A 37 5.78 11.40 -16.81
C LEU A 37 4.76 12.46 -17.24
N ASP A 38 5.17 13.72 -17.37
CA ASP A 38 4.34 14.80 -17.90
C ASP A 38 3.85 14.52 -19.35
N SER A 39 4.72 13.96 -20.20
CA SER A 39 4.32 13.54 -21.54
C SER A 39 3.31 12.40 -21.52
N ILE A 40 3.43 11.44 -20.59
CA ILE A 40 2.46 10.35 -20.44
C ILE A 40 1.10 10.93 -20.02
N ALA A 41 1.09 11.77 -18.98
CA ALA A 41 -0.11 12.43 -18.47
C ALA A 41 -0.86 13.23 -19.54
N LYS A 42 -0.14 13.95 -20.41
CA LYS A 42 -0.74 14.76 -21.49
C LYS A 42 -1.29 13.97 -22.66
N ASN A 43 -0.89 12.71 -22.82
CA ASN A 43 -1.24 11.87 -23.97
C ASN A 43 -2.08 10.65 -23.55
N VAL A 44 -2.80 10.73 -22.43
CA VAL A 44 -3.74 9.70 -21.99
C VAL A 44 -4.81 9.50 -23.06
N ASP A 45 -5.00 8.24 -23.47
CA ASP A 45 -6.14 7.85 -24.31
C ASP A 45 -7.30 7.41 -23.40
N PRO A 46 -8.40 8.18 -23.32
CA PRO A 46 -9.54 7.87 -22.45
C PRO A 46 -10.25 6.56 -22.84
N TRP A 47 -10.04 6.03 -24.03
CA TRP A 47 -10.63 4.76 -24.47
C TRP A 47 -9.76 3.55 -24.14
N LEU A 48 -8.49 3.76 -23.79
CA LEU A 48 -7.59 2.72 -23.30
C LEU A 48 -7.44 2.74 -21.78
N ASN A 49 -7.54 3.91 -21.15
CA ASN A 49 -7.52 4.06 -19.70
C ASN A 49 -8.96 4.24 -19.17
N GLU A 50 -9.52 3.20 -18.58
CA GLU A 50 -10.87 3.21 -17.99
C GLU A 50 -10.99 4.05 -16.71
N PHE A 51 -9.86 4.43 -16.11
CA PHE A 51 -9.80 5.18 -14.86
C PHE A 51 -9.56 6.68 -15.06
N ALA A 52 -9.37 7.13 -16.30
CA ALA A 52 -9.24 8.54 -16.67
C ALA A 52 -10.62 9.22 -16.75
N GLY A 53 -11.34 9.28 -15.63
CA GLY A 53 -12.75 9.67 -15.56
C GLY A 53 -13.03 11.03 -16.23
N ARG A 54 -12.27 12.07 -15.89
CA ARG A 54 -12.43 13.41 -16.50
C ARG A 54 -12.17 13.40 -18.00
N GLU A 55 -11.13 12.74 -18.48
CA GLU A 55 -10.83 12.62 -19.91
C GLU A 55 -11.92 11.85 -20.64
N ARG A 56 -12.51 10.81 -20.00
CA ARG A 56 -13.62 10.03 -20.53
C ARG A 56 -14.90 10.84 -20.64
N VAL A 57 -15.23 11.64 -19.62
CA VAL A 57 -16.34 12.60 -19.69
C VAL A 57 -16.12 13.60 -20.83
N ALA A 58 -14.92 14.15 -20.98
CA ALA A 58 -14.59 15.06 -22.08
C ALA A 58 -14.74 14.38 -23.46
N ALA A 59 -14.31 13.12 -23.59
CA ALA A 59 -14.45 12.36 -24.82
C ALA A 59 -15.92 12.06 -25.16
N LEU A 60 -16.73 11.64 -24.19
CA LEU A 60 -18.16 11.33 -24.36
C LEU A 60 -19.00 12.57 -24.68
N THR A 61 -18.71 13.71 -24.06
CA THR A 61 -19.41 14.97 -24.34
C THR A 61 -19.09 15.52 -25.73
N GLY A 62 -17.95 15.12 -26.32
CA GLY A 62 -17.59 15.41 -27.71
C GLY A 62 -18.39 14.59 -28.75
N ILE A 63 -19.09 13.52 -28.34
CA ILE A 63 -19.89 12.67 -29.23
C ILE A 63 -21.31 13.25 -29.36
N PRO A 64 -21.89 13.35 -30.58
CA PRO A 64 -23.26 13.81 -30.75
C PRO A 64 -24.28 12.94 -29.99
N VAL A 65 -25.15 13.59 -29.21
CA VAL A 65 -26.21 12.91 -28.45
C VAL A 65 -27.13 12.11 -29.40
N PRO A 66 -27.37 10.82 -29.15
CA PRO A 66 -28.20 10.00 -30.03
C PRO A 66 -29.65 10.49 -30.17
N GLY A 67 -30.16 10.36 -31.40
CA GLY A 67 -31.54 10.75 -31.73
C GLY A 67 -32.59 9.78 -31.18
N MET A 68 -32.31 8.47 -31.17
CA MET A 68 -33.23 7.45 -30.69
C MET A 68 -33.28 7.43 -29.15
N LEU A 69 -34.48 7.24 -28.58
CA LEU A 69 -34.69 7.28 -27.13
C LEU A 69 -33.82 6.25 -26.38
N HIS A 70 -33.78 5.00 -26.85
CA HIS A 70 -32.97 3.95 -26.24
C HIS A 70 -31.47 4.28 -26.23
N GLU A 71 -30.93 4.68 -27.38
CA GLU A 71 -29.50 5.04 -27.50
C GLU A 71 -29.16 6.24 -26.63
N ARG A 72 -30.09 7.20 -26.51
CA ARG A 72 -29.94 8.35 -25.62
C ARG A 72 -29.93 7.94 -24.15
N ILE A 73 -30.77 6.99 -23.74
CA ILE A 73 -30.77 6.45 -22.37
C ILE A 73 -29.41 5.82 -22.06
N MET A 74 -28.90 4.95 -22.95
CA MET A 74 -27.59 4.33 -22.80
C MET A 74 -26.46 5.36 -22.72
N TYR A 75 -26.43 6.30 -23.66
CA TYR A 75 -25.44 7.39 -23.68
C TYR A 75 -25.46 8.18 -22.37
N THR A 76 -26.65 8.53 -21.89
CA THR A 76 -26.82 9.34 -20.68
C THR A 76 -26.40 8.56 -19.43
N GLY A 77 -26.76 7.28 -19.33
CA GLY A 77 -26.33 6.42 -18.22
C GLY A 77 -24.82 6.26 -18.17
N THR A 78 -24.18 5.99 -19.32
CA THR A 78 -22.71 5.93 -19.41
C THR A 78 -22.08 7.27 -19.04
N LEU A 79 -22.58 8.39 -19.58
CA LEU A 79 -22.05 9.71 -19.25
C LEU A 79 -22.19 10.02 -17.76
N ALA A 80 -23.35 9.73 -17.15
CA ALA A 80 -23.56 9.95 -15.72
C ALA A 80 -22.63 9.09 -14.85
N GLN A 81 -22.39 7.83 -15.23
CA GLN A 81 -21.46 6.95 -14.52
C GLN A 81 -20.04 7.51 -14.57
N GLU A 82 -19.56 7.91 -15.75
CA GLU A 82 -18.23 8.52 -15.90
C GLU A 82 -18.14 9.86 -15.17
N MET A 83 -19.23 10.62 -15.09
CA MET A 83 -19.29 11.86 -14.29
C MET A 83 -19.16 11.57 -12.80
N ILE A 84 -19.81 10.52 -12.27
CA ILE A 84 -19.62 10.08 -10.89
C ILE A 84 -18.16 9.68 -10.66
N TYR A 85 -17.57 8.91 -11.59
CA TYR A 85 -16.18 8.47 -11.53
C TYR A 85 -15.18 9.63 -11.60
N ALA A 86 -15.53 10.71 -12.30
CA ALA A 86 -14.73 11.94 -12.41
C ALA A 86 -14.89 12.90 -11.21
N GLY A 87 -15.83 12.62 -10.29
CA GLY A 87 -16.20 13.50 -9.18
C GLY A 87 -17.20 14.61 -9.52
N TYR A 88 -17.79 14.60 -10.72
CA TYR A 88 -18.90 15.49 -11.13
C TYR A 88 -20.26 14.95 -10.65
N THR A 89 -20.33 14.66 -9.35
CA THR A 89 -21.43 13.90 -8.76
C THR A 89 -22.75 14.68 -8.76
N GLU A 90 -22.73 15.99 -8.53
CA GLU A 90 -23.95 16.83 -8.56
C GLU A 90 -24.53 16.90 -9.97
N GLU A 91 -23.70 17.12 -10.99
CA GLU A 91 -24.15 17.18 -12.37
C GLU A 91 -24.64 15.80 -12.87
N ALA A 92 -24.05 14.71 -12.38
CA ALA A 92 -24.54 13.36 -12.67
C ALA A 92 -25.93 13.12 -12.06
N ILE A 93 -26.18 13.58 -10.84
CA ILE A 93 -27.49 13.51 -10.18
C ILE A 93 -28.54 14.26 -11.01
N GLU A 94 -28.27 15.50 -11.42
CA GLU A 94 -29.21 16.27 -12.24
C GLU A 94 -29.55 15.53 -13.56
N LEU A 95 -28.54 14.94 -14.19
CA LEU A 95 -28.70 14.20 -15.44
C LEU A 95 -29.56 12.93 -15.24
N LEU A 96 -29.33 12.20 -14.15
CA LEU A 96 -30.05 10.97 -13.81
C LEU A 96 -31.49 11.24 -13.37
N GLU A 97 -31.75 12.27 -12.57
CA GLU A 97 -33.11 12.67 -12.16
C GLU A 97 -33.96 13.08 -13.37
N ASN A 98 -33.38 13.86 -14.29
CA ASN A 98 -34.05 14.23 -15.53
C ASN A 98 -34.37 13.01 -16.42
N MET A 99 -33.49 12.01 -16.43
CA MET A 99 -33.72 10.77 -17.17
C MET A 99 -34.80 9.91 -16.51
N LEU A 100 -34.75 9.75 -15.20
CA LEU A 100 -35.74 8.97 -14.44
C LEU A 100 -37.14 9.56 -14.63
N ALA A 101 -37.30 10.88 -14.56
CA ALA A 101 -38.57 11.55 -14.81
C ALA A 101 -39.11 11.30 -16.24
N GLN A 102 -38.25 11.18 -17.25
CA GLN A 102 -38.67 10.84 -18.62
C GLN A 102 -39.12 9.38 -18.75
N LEU A 103 -38.44 8.47 -18.06
CA LEU A 103 -38.79 7.05 -18.04
C LEU A 103 -40.15 6.84 -17.34
N GLU A 104 -40.41 7.52 -16.24
CA GLU A 104 -41.67 7.38 -15.49
C GLU A 104 -42.91 7.87 -16.25
N VAL A 105 -42.74 8.83 -17.17
CA VAL A 105 -43.84 9.37 -17.98
C VAL A 105 -44.17 8.49 -19.20
N SER A 106 -43.31 7.54 -19.54
CA SER A 106 -43.41 6.71 -20.74
C SER A 106 -43.60 5.24 -20.35
N SER A 107 -44.71 4.61 -20.75
CA SER A 107 -45.16 3.33 -20.18
C SER A 107 -44.95 2.12 -21.13
N THR A 108 -43.71 1.68 -21.33
CA THR A 108 -43.42 0.44 -22.08
C THR A 108 -42.48 -0.49 -21.29
N VAL A 109 -42.69 -1.82 -21.40
CA VAL A 109 -41.89 -2.87 -20.75
C VAL A 109 -40.37 -2.75 -21.03
N TYR A 110 -40.00 -2.09 -22.13
CA TYR A 110 -38.60 -1.82 -22.48
C TYR A 110 -37.92 -0.85 -21.51
N GLN A 111 -38.67 0.00 -20.82
CA GLN A 111 -38.17 1.03 -19.91
C GLN A 111 -37.91 0.51 -18.50
N ASP A 112 -38.46 -0.66 -18.15
CA ASP A 112 -38.37 -1.24 -16.83
C ASP A 112 -36.90 -1.56 -16.45
N ASN A 113 -36.16 -2.24 -17.32
CA ASN A 113 -34.75 -2.56 -17.09
C ASN A 113 -33.82 -1.32 -17.03
N PHE A 114 -34.17 -0.23 -17.73
CA PHE A 114 -33.38 1.01 -17.65
C PHE A 114 -33.70 1.78 -16.38
N THR A 115 -34.94 1.73 -15.93
CA THR A 115 -35.38 2.38 -14.69
C THR A 115 -34.62 1.83 -13.50
N GLU A 116 -34.48 0.50 -13.40
CA GLU A 116 -33.68 -0.16 -12.36
C GLU A 116 -32.23 0.35 -12.31
N ASN A 117 -31.52 0.35 -13.45
CA ASN A 117 -30.12 0.78 -13.50
C ASN A 117 -29.94 2.27 -13.19
N ILE A 118 -30.88 3.13 -13.62
CA ILE A 118 -30.85 4.56 -13.33
C ILE A 118 -31.12 4.80 -11.84
N LEU A 119 -32.05 4.06 -11.23
CA LEU A 119 -32.32 4.13 -9.80
C LEU A 119 -31.08 3.75 -8.97
N ASP A 120 -30.45 2.63 -9.32
CA ASP A 120 -29.22 2.16 -8.67
C ASP A 120 -28.07 3.18 -8.79
N LEU A 121 -27.80 3.68 -10.00
CA LEU A 121 -26.75 4.67 -10.21
C LEU A 121 -27.05 6.01 -9.50
N LEU A 122 -28.31 6.43 -9.46
CA LEU A 122 -28.72 7.64 -8.75
C LEU A 122 -28.62 7.46 -7.22
N ALA A 123 -28.95 6.27 -6.69
CA ALA A 123 -28.76 5.95 -5.29
C ALA A 123 -27.28 6.02 -4.88
N LEU A 124 -26.41 5.43 -5.69
CA LEU A 124 -24.95 5.52 -5.53
C LEU A 124 -24.49 6.99 -5.56
N ALA A 125 -24.93 7.78 -6.55
CA ALA A 125 -24.53 9.17 -6.69
C ALA A 125 -24.90 10.00 -5.45
N TRP A 126 -26.12 9.84 -4.93
CA TRP A 126 -26.56 10.53 -3.71
C TRP A 126 -25.80 10.07 -2.46
N LEU A 127 -25.49 8.79 -2.34
CA LEU A 127 -24.70 8.26 -1.23
C LEU A 127 -23.29 8.86 -1.23
N ARG A 128 -22.64 8.87 -2.40
CA ARG A 128 -21.30 9.43 -2.60
C ARG A 128 -21.27 10.95 -2.43
N LEU A 129 -22.30 11.67 -2.86
CA LEU A 129 -22.41 13.11 -2.56
C LEU A 129 -22.47 13.37 -1.05
N GLY A 130 -23.25 12.57 -0.32
CA GLY A 130 -23.33 12.67 1.14
C GLY A 130 -21.97 12.45 1.80
N GLU A 131 -21.21 11.47 1.31
CA GLU A 131 -19.85 11.20 1.76
C GLU A 131 -18.87 12.34 1.43
N GLN A 132 -18.84 12.84 0.20
CA GLN A 132 -17.99 13.97 -0.20
C GLN A 132 -18.27 15.20 0.67
N GLN A 133 -19.54 15.52 0.91
CA GLN A 133 -19.93 16.68 1.70
C GLN A 133 -19.59 16.53 3.20
N ASN A 134 -19.67 15.32 3.76
CA ASN A 134 -19.54 15.12 5.21
C ASN A 134 -18.21 14.51 5.65
N CYS A 135 -17.66 13.56 4.89
CA CYS A 135 -16.40 12.91 5.22
C CYS A 135 -15.18 13.64 4.63
N ILE A 136 -15.32 14.35 3.51
CA ILE A 136 -14.23 15.10 2.89
C ILE A 136 -14.31 16.59 3.27
N LEU A 137 -15.38 17.28 2.88
CA LEU A 137 -15.48 18.74 3.07
C LEU A 137 -15.71 19.16 4.53
N ASN A 138 -16.37 18.31 5.33
CA ASN A 138 -16.63 18.54 6.75
C ASN A 138 -15.98 17.45 7.62
N HIS A 139 -14.73 17.11 7.28
CA HIS A 139 -13.99 16.00 7.87
C HIS A 139 -13.77 16.11 9.39
N SER A 140 -13.74 14.95 10.05
CA SER A 140 -13.36 14.74 11.44
C SER A 140 -12.56 13.44 11.57
N SER A 141 -11.88 13.24 12.70
CA SER A 141 -11.17 11.98 13.01
C SER A 141 -12.09 10.73 13.13
N ALA A 142 -13.40 10.89 13.00
CA ALA A 142 -14.38 9.80 12.98
C ALA A 142 -15.08 9.64 11.62
N SER A 143 -14.77 10.52 10.65
CA SER A 143 -15.40 10.53 9.34
C SER A 143 -15.19 9.20 8.63
N CYS A 144 -16.30 8.61 8.17
CA CYS A 144 -16.30 7.37 7.41
C CYS A 144 -15.64 6.15 8.10
N LEU A 145 -15.53 6.17 9.44
CA LEU A 145 -15.13 4.99 10.22
C LEU A 145 -16.34 4.13 10.57
N PHE A 146 -16.26 2.84 10.24
CA PHE A 146 -17.26 1.83 10.52
C PHE A 146 -17.10 1.22 11.93
N PRO A 147 -18.21 0.99 12.66
CA PRO A 147 -19.55 1.52 12.41
C PRO A 147 -19.60 3.05 12.58
N ILE A 148 -20.34 3.74 11.70
CA ILE A 148 -20.44 5.21 11.73
C ILE A 148 -21.29 5.62 12.94
N GLN A 149 -20.71 6.47 13.80
CA GLN A 149 -21.34 6.93 15.03
C GLN A 149 -20.64 8.20 15.55
N GLY A 150 -21.26 8.88 16.53
CA GLY A 150 -20.67 10.05 17.19
C GLY A 150 -20.35 11.17 16.19
N ASP A 151 -19.10 11.63 16.19
CA ASP A 151 -18.64 12.71 15.29
C ASP A 151 -18.56 12.29 13.81
N GLY A 152 -18.71 10.99 13.50
CA GLY A 152 -18.84 10.50 12.12
C GLY A 152 -20.24 10.67 11.51
N ILE A 153 -21.25 11.07 12.30
CA ILE A 153 -22.62 11.28 11.81
C ILE A 153 -22.65 12.51 10.89
N HIS A 154 -23.27 12.35 9.72
CA HIS A 154 -23.40 13.39 8.72
C HIS A 154 -24.26 14.56 9.22
N THR A 155 -23.74 15.78 9.09
CA THR A 155 -24.44 17.03 9.43
C THR A 155 -25.23 17.58 8.25
N LEU A 156 -24.88 17.19 7.02
CA LEU A 156 -25.60 17.46 5.77
C LEU A 156 -26.32 16.18 5.33
N PRO A 157 -27.60 15.98 5.72
CA PRO A 157 -28.26 14.68 5.61
C PRO A 157 -28.83 14.37 4.21
N GLN A 158 -28.85 15.35 3.30
CA GLN A 158 -29.58 15.22 2.03
C GLN A 158 -29.10 14.03 1.19
N GLY A 159 -27.78 13.85 1.05
CA GLY A 159 -27.20 12.72 0.31
C GLY A 159 -27.68 11.38 0.84
N SER A 160 -27.49 11.14 2.14
CA SER A 160 -27.91 9.89 2.79
C SER A 160 -29.42 9.66 2.74
N ARG A 161 -30.24 10.71 2.92
CA ARG A 161 -31.71 10.61 2.86
C ARG A 161 -32.20 10.22 1.47
N LYS A 162 -31.63 10.83 0.42
CA LYS A 162 -31.98 10.52 -0.96
C LYS A 162 -31.51 9.14 -1.37
N ALA A 163 -30.32 8.72 -0.94
CA ALA A 163 -29.84 7.35 -1.12
C ALA A 163 -30.80 6.33 -0.47
N ILE A 164 -31.24 6.55 0.77
CA ILE A 164 -32.23 5.69 1.45
C ILE A 164 -33.53 5.58 0.65
N GLU A 165 -34.12 6.71 0.24
CA GLU A 165 -35.36 6.73 -0.56
C GLU A 165 -35.26 5.84 -1.80
N LEU A 166 -34.14 5.94 -2.52
CA LEU A 166 -33.89 5.20 -3.75
C LEU A 166 -33.56 3.74 -3.52
N LEU A 167 -32.76 3.41 -2.50
CA LEU A 167 -32.42 2.04 -2.13
C LEU A 167 -33.65 1.26 -1.64
N GLU A 168 -34.51 1.87 -0.82
CA GLU A 168 -35.75 1.24 -0.37
C GLU A 168 -36.71 0.99 -1.54
N ARG A 169 -36.79 1.95 -2.49
CA ARG A 169 -37.55 1.77 -3.73
C ARG A 169 -36.98 0.61 -4.56
N LEU A 170 -35.67 0.56 -4.75
CA LEU A 170 -34.99 -0.49 -5.50
C LEU A 170 -35.26 -1.88 -4.88
N LEU A 171 -35.11 -2.01 -3.57
CA LEU A 171 -35.37 -3.24 -2.82
C LEU A 171 -36.84 -3.67 -2.83
N THR A 172 -37.77 -2.72 -2.92
CA THR A 172 -39.21 -3.00 -2.94
C THR A 172 -39.71 -3.40 -4.32
N GLU A 173 -39.31 -2.65 -5.35
CA GLU A 173 -39.90 -2.75 -6.68
C GLU A 173 -39.12 -3.72 -7.60
N TRP A 174 -37.81 -3.85 -7.42
CA TRP A 174 -36.92 -4.48 -8.41
C TRP A 174 -36.09 -5.62 -7.83
N ARG A 175 -35.45 -5.41 -6.67
CA ARG A 175 -34.42 -6.27 -6.11
C ARG A 175 -34.74 -6.77 -4.69
N PRO A 176 -35.85 -7.50 -4.45
CA PRO A 176 -36.19 -7.96 -3.11
C PRO A 176 -35.18 -9.00 -2.60
N GLY A 177 -34.25 -8.55 -1.76
CA GLY A 177 -33.20 -9.39 -1.18
C GLY A 177 -31.80 -9.19 -1.76
N ASP A 178 -31.58 -8.15 -2.57
CA ASP A 178 -30.23 -7.78 -3.01
C ASP A 178 -29.38 -7.30 -1.82
N MET A 179 -28.35 -8.07 -1.50
CA MET A 179 -27.55 -7.89 -0.29
C MET A 179 -26.59 -6.70 -0.37
N GLU A 180 -26.17 -6.29 -1.57
CA GLU A 180 -25.37 -5.08 -1.76
C GLU A 180 -26.21 -3.83 -1.45
N SER A 181 -27.43 -3.74 -2.01
CA SER A 181 -28.35 -2.65 -1.69
C SER A 181 -28.72 -2.63 -0.19
N ILE A 182 -28.92 -3.80 0.42
CA ILE A 182 -29.17 -3.92 1.87
C ILE A 182 -27.97 -3.41 2.68
N TRP A 183 -26.74 -3.74 2.29
CA TRP A 183 -25.52 -3.25 2.93
C TRP A 183 -25.42 -1.73 2.87
N LEU A 184 -25.52 -1.16 1.66
CA LEU A 184 -25.46 0.28 1.44
C LEU A 184 -26.58 1.03 2.18
N LEU A 185 -27.77 0.43 2.27
CA LEU A 185 -28.89 0.98 3.05
C LEU A 185 -28.54 1.07 4.53
N ASN A 186 -27.94 0.02 5.12
CA ASN A 186 -27.54 0.05 6.52
C ASN A 186 -26.45 1.11 6.78
N ILE A 187 -25.46 1.24 5.88
CA ILE A 187 -24.47 2.33 5.95
C ILE A 187 -25.17 3.69 5.89
N ALA A 188 -26.08 3.91 4.94
CA ALA A 188 -26.79 5.18 4.81
C ALA A 188 -27.58 5.54 6.08
N TYR A 189 -28.21 4.57 6.74
CA TYR A 189 -28.85 4.79 8.05
C TYR A 189 -27.85 5.07 9.17
N MET A 190 -26.66 4.44 9.18
CA MET A 190 -25.60 4.75 10.14
C MET A 190 -25.10 6.18 10.00
N THR A 191 -24.94 6.67 8.75
CA THR A 191 -24.50 8.07 8.50
C THR A 191 -25.45 9.10 9.12
N LEU A 192 -26.71 8.73 9.38
CA LEU A 192 -27.72 9.60 9.96
C LEU A 192 -27.92 9.38 11.47
N GLY A 193 -27.18 8.46 12.08
CA GLY A 193 -27.34 8.07 13.48
C GLY A 193 -28.65 7.30 13.75
N GLU A 194 -29.22 6.67 12.71
CA GLU A 194 -30.54 6.05 12.77
C GLU A 194 -30.50 4.51 12.74
N HIS A 195 -29.34 3.93 12.47
CA HIS A 195 -29.08 2.51 12.65
C HIS A 195 -28.95 2.18 14.15
N PRO A 196 -29.51 1.06 14.64
CA PRO A 196 -30.32 0.08 13.91
C PRO A 196 -31.83 0.41 13.88
N TYR A 197 -32.29 1.39 14.66
CA TYR A 197 -33.69 1.51 15.07
C TYR A 197 -34.67 1.93 13.96
N ASN A 198 -34.20 2.65 12.93
CA ASN A 198 -35.07 3.11 11.84
C ASN A 198 -34.91 2.29 10.56
N VAL A 199 -34.00 1.32 10.51
CA VAL A 199 -33.87 0.44 9.35
C VAL A 199 -35.09 -0.49 9.30
N PRO A 200 -35.79 -0.62 8.15
CA PRO A 200 -36.88 -1.59 8.02
C PRO A 200 -36.43 -3.01 8.39
N GLU A 201 -37.23 -3.72 9.21
CA GLU A 201 -36.85 -5.01 9.81
C GLU A 201 -36.38 -6.05 8.78
N GLN A 202 -37.00 -6.10 7.59
CA GLN A 202 -36.62 -7.04 6.53
C GLN A 202 -35.24 -6.78 5.91
N TRP A 203 -34.64 -5.60 6.12
CA TRP A 203 -33.36 -5.17 5.57
C TRP A 203 -32.34 -4.81 6.65
N LEU A 204 -32.63 -5.02 7.93
CA LEU A 204 -31.70 -4.71 9.02
C LEU A 204 -30.56 -5.72 9.07
N ILE A 205 -29.32 -5.21 9.10
CA ILE A 205 -28.15 -5.96 9.57
C ILE A 205 -27.92 -5.57 11.04
N PRO A 206 -28.07 -6.51 12.01
CA PRO A 206 -27.99 -6.20 13.44
C PRO A 206 -26.65 -5.58 13.87
N ALA A 207 -26.70 -4.54 14.71
CA ALA A 207 -25.53 -3.78 15.15
C ALA A 207 -24.52 -4.61 15.95
N GLU A 208 -25.01 -5.60 16.71
CA GLU A 208 -24.19 -6.50 17.52
C GLU A 208 -23.24 -7.37 16.69
N LEU A 209 -23.48 -7.52 15.39
CA LEU A 209 -22.61 -8.29 14.48
C LEU A 209 -21.33 -7.53 14.12
N PHE A 210 -21.35 -6.19 14.24
CA PHE A 210 -20.20 -5.34 13.88
C PHE A 210 -19.19 -5.18 15.02
N THR A 211 -19.55 -5.59 16.24
CA THR A 211 -18.70 -5.46 17.43
C THR A 211 -18.25 -6.83 17.90
N THR A 212 -16.96 -7.00 18.14
CA THR A 212 -16.42 -8.20 18.79
C THR A 212 -16.38 -8.01 20.30
N SER A 213 -16.25 -9.11 21.05
CA SER A 213 -16.07 -9.07 22.51
C SER A 213 -14.65 -8.68 22.94
N ALA A 214 -13.73 -8.54 21.99
CA ALA A 214 -12.33 -8.19 22.24
C ALA A 214 -12.23 -6.74 22.72
N THR A 215 -11.55 -6.54 23.86
CA THR A 215 -11.19 -5.20 24.35
C THR A 215 -9.85 -4.81 23.75
N PHE A 216 -9.85 -3.82 22.86
CA PHE A 216 -8.64 -3.23 22.29
C PHE A 216 -8.66 -1.72 22.51
N ASN A 217 -7.50 -1.12 22.77
CA ASN A 217 -7.43 0.33 22.94
C ASN A 217 -7.75 1.01 21.59
N ARG A 218 -8.53 2.09 21.65
CA ARG A 218 -8.92 2.82 20.44
C ARG A 218 -7.78 3.70 19.94
N PHE A 219 -7.45 3.56 18.67
CA PHE A 219 -6.56 4.42 17.91
C PHE A 219 -7.38 5.56 17.31
N TYR A 220 -6.76 6.73 17.22
CA TYR A 220 -7.41 7.91 16.67
C TYR A 220 -6.67 8.33 15.41
N ASP A 221 -7.44 8.65 14.36
CA ASP A 221 -6.87 9.31 13.20
C ASP A 221 -6.50 10.75 13.54
N ILE A 222 -5.20 11.02 13.52
CA ILE A 222 -4.62 12.32 13.83
C ILE A 222 -4.08 13.05 12.60
N ALA A 223 -4.17 12.46 11.40
CA ALA A 223 -3.67 13.09 10.16
C ALA A 223 -4.18 14.54 9.96
N PRO A 224 -5.44 14.89 10.30
CA PRO A 224 -5.95 16.26 10.21
C PRO A 224 -5.24 17.29 11.09
N PHE A 225 -4.54 16.86 12.14
CA PHE A 225 -3.94 17.77 13.11
C PHE A 225 -2.43 17.92 12.93
N VAL A 226 -1.78 16.96 12.25
CA VAL A 226 -0.32 16.88 12.19
C VAL A 226 0.28 17.22 10.83
N GLY A 227 -0.53 17.76 9.90
CA GLY A 227 -0.05 18.21 8.58
C GLY A 227 0.01 17.12 7.51
N LEU A 228 -0.81 16.07 7.65
CA LEU A 228 -0.90 14.96 6.69
C LEU A 228 -2.20 14.93 5.88
N ALA A 229 -3.26 15.61 6.33
CA ALA A 229 -4.58 15.58 5.68
C ALA A 229 -4.79 16.61 4.58
N ASP A 230 -3.88 17.57 4.39
CA ASP A 230 -4.03 18.63 3.38
C ASP A 230 -3.89 18.09 1.94
N GLU A 231 -3.36 16.87 1.77
CA GLU A 231 -3.18 16.21 0.48
C GLU A 231 -4.21 15.07 0.33
N MET A 232 -5.17 15.26 -0.56
CA MET A 232 -6.11 14.22 -0.97
C MET A 232 -5.60 13.53 -2.23
N GLY A 233 -5.68 12.21 -2.25
CA GLY A 233 -5.19 11.40 -3.35
C GLY A 233 -6.12 10.26 -3.68
N LEU A 234 -5.72 9.52 -4.71
CA LEU A 234 -6.28 8.24 -5.08
C LEU A 234 -5.53 7.12 -4.35
N SER A 235 -5.76 5.88 -4.77
CA SER A 235 -4.95 4.74 -4.35
C SER A 235 -3.46 5.01 -4.55
N GLY A 236 -2.61 4.43 -3.71
CA GLY A 236 -1.17 4.66 -3.79
C GLY A 236 -0.40 3.90 -2.72
N GLY A 237 0.92 4.08 -2.71
CA GLY A 237 1.80 3.42 -1.77
C GLY A 237 2.34 4.33 -0.69
N SER A 238 2.93 3.72 0.34
CA SER A 238 3.57 4.44 1.46
C SER A 238 4.93 3.85 1.81
N VAL A 239 5.87 4.69 2.23
CA VAL A 239 7.12 4.28 2.89
C VAL A 239 7.32 5.14 4.13
N THR A 240 7.78 4.53 5.20
CA THR A 240 8.15 5.22 6.45
C THR A 240 9.61 4.95 6.78
N GLU A 241 10.46 5.97 6.80
CA GLU A 241 11.88 5.81 7.13
C GLU A 241 12.54 7.12 7.60
N ASP A 242 13.65 7.04 8.34
CA ASP A 242 14.48 8.19 8.75
C ASP A 242 15.36 8.68 7.58
N PHE A 243 14.76 9.31 6.56
CA PHE A 243 15.45 9.71 5.33
C PHE A 243 16.50 10.80 5.53
N THR A 244 16.35 11.60 6.60
CA THR A 244 17.29 12.68 6.96
C THR A 244 18.34 12.26 7.99
N GLN A 245 18.27 11.02 8.48
CA GLN A 245 19.10 10.48 9.58
C GLN A 245 19.05 11.35 10.85
N ASN A 246 17.93 12.03 11.10
CA ASN A 246 17.82 13.05 12.12
C ASN A 246 17.35 12.50 13.48
N GLY A 247 16.82 11.28 13.56
CA GLY A 247 16.14 10.87 14.77
C GLY A 247 14.73 10.32 14.57
N PHE A 248 14.05 10.74 13.53
CA PHE A 248 12.61 10.69 13.40
C PHE A 248 12.21 10.03 12.08
N ILE A 249 11.18 9.20 12.12
CA ILE A 249 10.67 8.52 10.94
C ILE A 249 9.82 9.52 10.14
N ASP A 250 10.20 9.71 8.87
CA ASP A 250 9.49 10.50 7.88
C ASP A 250 8.47 9.62 7.12
N ILE A 251 7.58 10.24 6.36
CA ILE A 251 6.57 9.54 5.53
C ILE A 251 6.72 9.99 4.07
N MET A 252 6.68 9.05 3.13
CA MET A 252 6.46 9.37 1.72
C MET A 252 5.26 8.56 1.21
N ALA A 253 4.38 9.22 0.46
CA ALA A 253 3.14 8.65 -0.05
C ALA A 253 2.95 9.00 -1.52
N SER A 254 2.59 8.01 -2.34
CA SER A 254 2.23 8.22 -3.74
C SER A 254 0.72 8.24 -3.94
N SER A 255 0.30 8.71 -5.09
CA SER A 255 -1.06 8.52 -5.61
C SER A 255 -0.94 8.01 -7.04
N TRP A 256 -1.81 7.08 -7.44
CA TRP A 256 -1.70 6.39 -8.71
C TRP A 256 -2.18 7.24 -9.89
N GLY A 257 -2.94 8.31 -9.63
CA GLY A 257 -3.38 9.25 -10.65
C GLY A 257 -2.17 9.75 -11.46
N ILE A 258 -2.30 9.74 -12.78
CA ILE A 258 -1.14 9.91 -13.69
C ILE A 258 -0.47 11.29 -13.51
N SER A 259 -1.25 12.28 -13.09
CA SER A 259 -0.78 13.64 -12.80
C SER A 259 -0.63 13.94 -11.30
N ASP A 260 -0.96 12.99 -10.43
CA ASP A 260 -0.94 13.22 -8.99
C ASP A 260 0.49 13.22 -8.48
N GLN A 261 0.81 14.17 -7.60
CA GLN A 261 2.15 14.38 -7.10
C GLN A 261 2.51 13.31 -6.05
N LEU A 262 3.73 12.76 -6.13
CA LEU A 262 4.33 12.01 -5.01
C LEU A 262 4.62 12.99 -3.86
N HIS A 263 4.25 12.66 -2.62
CA HIS A 263 4.44 13.53 -1.47
C HIS A 263 5.48 12.99 -0.49
N TYR A 264 6.36 13.87 -0.02
CA TYR A 264 7.32 13.61 1.06
C TYR A 264 7.02 14.51 2.26
N PHE A 265 6.82 13.91 3.42
CA PHE A 265 6.48 14.56 4.68
C PHE A 265 7.58 14.29 5.72
N GLU A 266 8.37 15.33 6.01
CA GLU A 266 9.44 15.26 7.01
C GLU A 266 8.83 15.37 8.41
N ASN A 267 9.19 14.45 9.30
CA ASN A 267 8.84 14.48 10.70
C ASN A 267 9.79 15.42 11.45
N THR A 268 9.23 16.53 11.94
CA THR A 268 10.04 17.60 12.52
C THR A 268 10.39 17.38 14.00
N GLY A 269 9.98 16.24 14.60
CA GLY A 269 10.23 15.92 16.00
C GLY A 269 9.47 16.79 17.01
N ASN A 270 8.61 17.70 16.54
CA ASN A 270 7.85 18.63 17.39
C ASN A 270 6.35 18.27 17.50
N GLY A 271 5.95 17.10 17.03
CA GLY A 271 4.55 16.66 17.00
C GLY A 271 3.81 16.92 15.69
N ALA A 272 4.49 17.29 14.61
CA ALA A 272 3.91 17.52 13.29
C ALA A 272 4.85 17.15 12.13
N PHE A 273 4.25 16.95 10.96
CA PHE A 273 4.90 16.70 9.68
C PHE A 273 4.87 17.95 8.80
N VAL A 274 5.87 18.10 7.93
CA VAL A 274 5.94 19.17 6.95
C VAL A 274 6.10 18.57 5.56
N ASN A 275 5.21 18.92 4.63
CA ASN A 275 5.38 18.57 3.22
C ASN A 275 6.64 19.26 2.65
N LYS A 276 7.62 18.45 2.28
CA LYS A 276 8.94 18.85 1.76
C LYS A 276 9.14 18.44 0.30
N THR A 277 8.09 18.04 -0.39
CA THR A 277 8.14 17.47 -1.74
C THR A 277 8.95 18.33 -2.72
N GLN A 278 8.75 19.65 -2.69
CA GLN A 278 9.48 20.57 -3.57
C GLN A 278 10.94 20.70 -3.16
N GLU A 279 11.22 20.94 -1.88
CA GLU A 279 12.59 21.07 -1.36
C GLU A 279 13.40 19.80 -1.52
N ALA A 280 12.74 18.64 -1.46
CA ALA A 280 13.34 17.33 -1.67
C ALA A 280 13.67 17.02 -3.13
N GLY A 281 13.26 17.88 -4.09
CA GLY A 281 13.53 17.68 -5.51
C GLY A 281 12.59 16.69 -6.20
N LEU A 282 11.42 16.41 -5.61
CA LEU A 282 10.45 15.42 -6.09
C LEU A 282 9.30 16.01 -6.93
N SER A 283 9.27 17.34 -7.11
CA SER A 283 8.23 18.00 -7.93
C SER A 283 8.20 17.44 -9.36
N GLY A 284 7.01 17.02 -9.80
CA GLY A 284 6.78 16.45 -11.12
C GLY A 284 7.07 14.94 -11.23
N ILE A 285 7.55 14.30 -10.16
CA ILE A 285 7.49 12.85 -10.04
C ILE A 285 6.06 12.48 -9.66
N THR A 286 5.25 12.16 -10.66
CA THR A 286 3.81 11.90 -10.50
C THR A 286 3.48 10.41 -10.59
N GLY A 287 2.27 10.04 -10.18
CA GLY A 287 1.81 8.65 -10.20
C GLY A 287 2.57 7.77 -9.21
N GLY A 288 2.17 6.50 -9.16
CA GLY A 288 2.75 5.49 -8.27
C GLY A 288 1.65 4.76 -7.53
N LEU A 289 1.47 3.48 -7.84
CA LEU A 289 0.49 2.65 -7.15
C LEU A 289 1.08 2.02 -5.88
N ASN A 290 2.39 1.80 -5.85
CA ASN A 290 3.10 1.18 -4.74
C ASN A 290 4.49 1.82 -4.55
N LEU A 291 4.98 1.83 -3.30
CA LEU A 291 6.29 2.30 -2.89
C LEU A 291 7.00 1.22 -2.07
N ILE A 292 8.28 0.98 -2.39
CA ILE A 292 9.18 0.17 -1.55
C ILE A 292 10.50 0.90 -1.36
N HIS A 293 11.20 0.67 -0.25
CA HIS A 293 12.48 1.32 0.03
C HIS A 293 13.58 0.33 0.42
N ALA A 294 14.82 0.72 0.14
CA ALA A 294 16.05 0.01 0.52
C ALA A 294 17.26 0.92 0.33
N ASP A 295 18.33 0.70 1.10
CA ASP A 295 19.65 1.26 0.78
C ASP A 295 20.31 0.38 -0.29
N TYR A 296 20.03 0.67 -1.58
CA TYR A 296 20.45 -0.22 -2.68
C TYR A 296 21.95 -0.12 -2.97
N ASN A 297 22.58 0.97 -2.56
CA ASN A 297 23.98 1.28 -2.88
C ASN A 297 24.93 1.16 -1.68
N ASN A 298 24.40 0.74 -0.51
CA ASN A 298 25.11 0.56 0.76
C ASN A 298 25.75 1.83 1.34
N ASP A 299 25.25 3.02 0.98
CA ASP A 299 25.76 4.32 1.45
C ASP A 299 25.21 4.74 2.81
N GLY A 300 24.22 4.02 3.34
CA GLY A 300 23.56 4.28 4.63
C GLY A 300 22.31 5.16 4.53
N ASN A 301 21.89 5.56 3.34
CA ASN A 301 20.67 6.32 3.10
C ASN A 301 19.64 5.43 2.40
N PRO A 302 18.48 5.17 3.02
CA PRO A 302 17.43 4.43 2.34
C PRO A 302 16.90 5.19 1.13
N ASP A 303 16.84 4.50 -0.02
CA ASP A 303 16.34 4.97 -1.31
C ASP A 303 14.92 4.43 -1.55
N VAL A 304 14.17 5.06 -2.46
CA VAL A 304 12.75 4.70 -2.71
C VAL A 304 12.54 4.27 -4.16
N PHE A 305 11.83 3.16 -4.37
CA PHE A 305 11.40 2.68 -5.68
C PHE A 305 9.88 2.88 -5.84
N VAL A 306 9.49 3.62 -6.87
CA VAL A 306 8.09 3.95 -7.20
C VAL A 306 7.61 3.07 -8.35
N LEU A 307 6.57 2.28 -8.09
CA LEU A 307 6.01 1.29 -9.02
C LEU A 307 4.76 1.85 -9.71
N ARG A 308 4.67 1.74 -11.04
CA ARG A 308 3.62 2.38 -11.87
C ARG A 308 3.02 1.46 -12.94
N GLY A 309 1.82 1.84 -13.39
CA GLY A 309 1.21 1.30 -14.61
C GLY A 309 0.28 0.11 -14.40
N ALA A 310 0.35 -0.56 -13.26
CA ALA A 310 -0.55 -1.65 -12.86
C ALA A 310 -2.04 -1.35 -13.14
N TRP A 311 -2.79 -2.39 -13.50
CA TRP A 311 -4.21 -2.35 -13.91
C TRP A 311 -4.54 -1.60 -15.21
N LEU A 312 -3.63 -0.78 -15.75
CA LEU A 312 -3.89 0.02 -16.94
C LEU A 312 -3.61 -0.72 -18.27
N GLY A 313 -3.12 -1.97 -18.20
CA GLY A 313 -2.75 -2.76 -19.39
C GLY A 313 -1.82 -1.97 -20.31
N ARG A 314 -2.22 -1.79 -21.58
CA ARG A 314 -1.44 -1.01 -22.57
C ARG A 314 -1.33 0.47 -22.25
N ALA A 315 -2.30 1.04 -21.54
CA ALA A 315 -2.19 2.41 -21.04
C ALA A 315 -1.21 2.49 -19.87
N GLY A 316 -0.80 1.36 -19.29
CA GLY A 316 0.12 1.25 -18.16
C GLY A 316 1.59 1.10 -18.52
N HIS A 317 1.97 1.38 -19.77
CA HIS A 317 3.38 1.35 -20.20
C HIS A 317 4.12 2.58 -19.67
N HIS A 318 4.16 2.70 -18.34
CA HIS A 318 4.76 3.79 -17.58
C HIS A 318 6.08 3.32 -16.98
N PRO A 319 7.10 4.17 -16.91
CA PRO A 319 8.34 3.83 -16.23
C PRO A 319 8.20 3.91 -14.71
N ASN A 320 8.86 2.99 -14.01
CA ASN A 320 9.11 3.09 -12.57
C ASN A 320 10.15 4.18 -12.28
N SER A 321 10.31 4.57 -11.01
CA SER A 321 11.35 5.51 -10.55
C SER A 321 12.20 4.91 -9.43
N LEU A 322 13.53 4.90 -9.56
CA LEU A 322 14.45 4.72 -8.43
C LEU A 322 14.92 6.10 -7.96
N LEU A 323 14.46 6.52 -6.80
CA LEU A 323 14.76 7.78 -6.14
C LEU A 323 15.89 7.57 -5.14
N ARG A 324 17.11 7.94 -5.54
CA ARG A 324 18.27 7.87 -4.64
C ARG A 324 18.23 8.99 -3.63
N ASN A 325 18.30 8.66 -2.34
CA ASN A 325 18.39 9.61 -1.25
C ASN A 325 19.84 10.14 -1.14
N ASN A 326 20.01 11.46 -1.07
CA ASN A 326 21.34 12.07 -0.91
C ASN A 326 21.79 12.19 0.56
N GLY A 327 20.95 11.77 1.52
CA GLY A 327 21.22 11.78 2.95
C GLY A 327 20.95 13.10 3.65
N ASP A 328 20.37 14.06 2.95
CA ASP A 328 20.01 15.40 3.46
C ASP A 328 18.52 15.74 3.28
N GLY A 329 17.69 14.71 3.04
CA GLY A 329 16.27 14.86 2.75
C GLY A 329 15.95 15.23 1.30
N THR A 330 16.95 15.24 0.41
CA THR A 330 16.76 15.42 -1.04
C THR A 330 16.98 14.12 -1.81
N PHE A 331 16.30 14.02 -2.96
CA PHE A 331 16.31 12.84 -3.81
C PHE A 331 16.68 13.17 -5.26
N ILE A 332 17.28 12.20 -5.95
CA ILE A 332 17.55 12.25 -7.39
C ILE A 332 16.98 10.98 -8.03
N ASP A 333 16.22 11.12 -9.12
CA ASP A 333 15.82 9.95 -9.91
C ASP A 333 17.03 9.46 -10.71
N VAL A 334 17.43 8.21 -10.47
CA VAL A 334 18.58 7.55 -11.10
C VAL A 334 18.17 6.35 -11.96
N THR A 335 16.88 6.24 -12.31
CA THR A 335 16.31 5.02 -12.92
C THR A 335 17.05 4.59 -14.19
N GLU A 336 17.34 5.54 -15.07
CA GLU A 336 17.98 5.26 -16.36
C GLU A 336 19.47 4.96 -16.18
N SER A 337 20.19 5.71 -15.35
CA SER A 337 21.61 5.48 -15.08
C SER A 337 21.86 4.21 -14.28
N ALA A 338 20.93 3.80 -13.41
CA ALA A 338 20.95 2.54 -12.69
C ALA A 338 20.64 1.31 -13.58
N GLY A 339 20.15 1.52 -14.81
CA GLY A 339 19.80 0.42 -15.72
C GLY A 339 18.42 -0.22 -15.45
N LEU A 340 17.54 0.48 -14.74
CA LEU A 340 16.21 0.00 -14.34
C LEU A 340 15.08 0.54 -15.23
N LEU A 341 15.41 1.26 -16.30
CA LEU A 341 14.39 1.86 -17.15
C LEU A 341 13.68 0.81 -18.01
N THR A 342 12.44 0.49 -17.64
CA THR A 342 11.50 -0.30 -18.44
C THR A 342 10.13 0.39 -18.49
N PHE A 343 9.21 -0.17 -19.27
CA PHE A 343 7.85 0.34 -19.45
C PHE A 343 6.84 -0.79 -19.26
N HIS A 344 7.14 -1.71 -18.34
CA HIS A 344 6.23 -2.78 -17.97
C HIS A 344 5.20 -2.25 -16.95
N PRO A 345 3.91 -2.62 -17.07
CA PRO A 345 2.94 -2.35 -16.02
C PRO A 345 3.34 -3.12 -14.75
N THR A 346 3.68 -2.38 -13.70
CA THR A 346 4.28 -2.94 -12.49
C THR A 346 3.46 -2.55 -11.26
N GLN A 347 3.17 -3.53 -10.40
CA GLN A 347 2.50 -3.30 -9.11
C GLN A 347 3.40 -3.59 -7.90
N THR A 348 4.31 -4.56 -8.02
CA THR A 348 4.97 -5.15 -6.86
C THR A 348 6.44 -5.44 -7.16
N ALA A 349 7.27 -5.30 -6.14
CA ALA A 349 8.68 -5.67 -6.18
C ALA A 349 9.16 -5.98 -4.77
N VAL A 350 10.32 -6.64 -4.65
CA VAL A 350 10.95 -6.93 -3.37
C VAL A 350 12.47 -6.78 -3.47
N TRP A 351 13.06 -6.18 -2.43
CA TRP A 351 14.50 -6.09 -2.25
C TRP A 351 15.01 -7.26 -1.40
N ALA A 352 16.03 -7.97 -1.86
CA ALA A 352 16.71 -9.01 -1.09
C ALA A 352 18.12 -9.27 -1.64
N ASP A 353 19.02 -9.77 -0.80
CA ASP A 353 20.36 -10.22 -1.23
C ASP A 353 20.28 -11.69 -1.71
N PHE A 354 19.79 -11.91 -2.94
CA PHE A 354 19.47 -13.26 -3.43
C PHE A 354 20.69 -14.14 -3.63
N ASN A 355 21.87 -13.54 -3.82
CA ASN A 355 23.12 -14.28 -4.00
C ASN A 355 24.07 -14.20 -2.79
N ASN A 356 23.62 -13.62 -1.67
CA ASN A 356 24.35 -13.47 -0.41
C ASN A 356 25.71 -12.77 -0.56
N ASN A 357 25.77 -11.71 -1.35
CA ASN A 357 27.01 -11.01 -1.67
C ASN A 357 27.20 -9.68 -0.91
N GLY A 358 26.25 -9.32 -0.03
CA GLY A 358 26.21 -8.09 0.74
C GLY A 358 25.49 -6.93 0.08
N TRP A 359 24.88 -7.12 -1.09
CA TRP A 359 24.22 -6.07 -1.86
C TRP A 359 22.80 -6.49 -2.19
N LEU A 360 21.87 -5.56 -2.05
CA LEU A 360 20.47 -5.83 -2.33
C LEU A 360 20.23 -5.87 -3.84
N ASP A 361 19.62 -6.96 -4.29
CA ASP A 361 19.08 -7.16 -5.61
C ASP A 361 17.58 -6.79 -5.61
N LEU A 362 17.00 -6.60 -6.79
CA LEU A 362 15.60 -6.22 -6.95
C LEU A 362 14.85 -7.23 -7.82
N PHE A 363 13.81 -7.86 -7.28
CA PHE A 363 12.87 -8.62 -8.10
C PHE A 363 11.59 -7.82 -8.33
N ILE A 364 11.13 -7.73 -9.57
CA ILE A 364 9.94 -6.99 -10.00
C ILE A 364 8.91 -7.96 -10.58
N GLY A 365 7.71 -7.93 -10.03
CA GLY A 365 6.55 -8.64 -10.55
C GLY A 365 5.76 -7.76 -11.52
N ASN A 366 5.73 -8.17 -12.79
CA ASN A 366 5.03 -7.44 -13.85
C ASN A 366 3.67 -8.08 -14.19
N GLU A 367 2.73 -7.24 -14.61
CA GLU A 367 1.44 -7.69 -15.10
C GLU A 367 1.54 -8.16 -16.55
N SER A 368 1.47 -9.47 -16.76
CA SER A 368 1.54 -10.08 -18.09
C SER A 368 0.18 -10.64 -18.51
N THR A 369 -0.26 -10.31 -19.72
CA THR A 369 -1.41 -10.97 -20.36
C THR A 369 -1.03 -11.53 -21.73
N PRO A 370 -1.80 -12.48 -22.31
CA PRO A 370 -1.51 -12.97 -23.67
C PRO A 370 -1.51 -11.89 -24.76
N GLY A 371 -2.25 -10.79 -24.56
CA GLY A 371 -2.36 -9.67 -25.50
C GLY A 371 -1.39 -8.52 -25.28
N ASP A 372 -0.66 -8.55 -24.16
CA ASP A 372 0.34 -7.56 -23.75
C ASP A 372 1.38 -8.23 -22.82
N PRO A 373 2.36 -8.96 -23.38
CA PRO A 373 3.27 -9.79 -22.58
C PRO A 373 4.40 -8.96 -21.96
N HIS A 374 4.52 -9.04 -20.65
CA HIS A 374 5.57 -8.42 -19.85
C HIS A 374 6.18 -9.46 -18.90
N PRO A 375 7.45 -9.86 -19.06
CA PRO A 375 8.08 -10.79 -18.12
C PRO A 375 8.42 -10.10 -16.80
N SER A 376 8.34 -10.82 -15.68
CA SER A 376 8.97 -10.39 -14.42
C SER A 376 10.48 -10.26 -14.57
N GLU A 377 11.10 -9.47 -13.68
CA GLU A 377 12.48 -9.05 -13.80
C GLU A 377 13.24 -9.33 -12.50
N LEU A 378 14.49 -9.80 -12.61
CA LEU A 378 15.40 -9.97 -11.48
C LEU A 378 16.66 -9.19 -11.80
N TYR A 379 16.89 -8.12 -11.07
CA TYR A 379 18.00 -7.21 -11.23
C TYR A 379 19.09 -7.52 -10.20
N LEU A 380 20.20 -8.08 -10.67
CA LEU A 380 21.40 -8.29 -9.87
C LEU A 380 22.17 -6.98 -9.73
N ASN A 381 22.55 -6.63 -8.51
CA ASN A 381 23.28 -5.40 -8.22
C ASN A 381 24.76 -5.53 -8.63
N ASN A 382 25.23 -4.62 -9.49
CA ASN A 382 26.61 -4.63 -9.99
C ASN A 382 27.62 -4.00 -9.01
N LYS A 383 27.17 -3.50 -7.84
CA LYS A 383 27.98 -2.88 -6.78
C LYS A 383 28.62 -1.54 -7.17
N ASP A 384 28.08 -0.90 -8.20
CA ASP A 384 28.53 0.40 -8.70
C ASP A 384 27.38 1.40 -8.91
N GLY A 385 26.21 1.08 -8.34
CA GLY A 385 24.97 1.84 -8.49
C GLY A 385 24.12 1.42 -9.69
N THR A 386 24.55 0.42 -10.46
CA THR A 386 23.81 -0.12 -11.61
C THR A 386 23.35 -1.56 -11.38
N PHE A 387 22.40 -2.00 -12.20
CA PHE A 387 21.83 -3.35 -12.16
C PHE A 387 21.90 -4.05 -13.51
N THR A 388 21.90 -5.39 -13.46
CA THR A 388 21.78 -6.25 -14.64
C THR A 388 20.55 -7.14 -14.49
N ASN A 389 19.61 -7.09 -15.45
CA ASN A 389 18.47 -8.02 -15.46
C ASN A 389 18.94 -9.43 -15.85
N ILE A 390 18.78 -10.39 -14.95
CA ILE A 390 19.17 -11.80 -15.06
C ILE A 390 17.96 -12.75 -14.92
N ALA A 391 16.73 -12.25 -15.07
CA ALA A 391 15.52 -13.02 -14.84
C ALA A 391 15.48 -14.32 -15.67
N ALA A 392 15.82 -14.25 -16.95
CA ALA A 392 15.81 -15.41 -17.83
C ALA A 392 16.87 -16.45 -17.43
N GLU A 393 18.07 -16.00 -17.05
CA GLU A 393 19.18 -16.84 -16.60
C GLU A 393 18.88 -17.54 -15.26
N ALA A 394 18.11 -16.88 -14.40
CA ALA A 394 17.66 -17.38 -13.10
C ALA A 394 16.37 -18.21 -13.18
N GLY A 395 15.68 -18.23 -14.34
CA GLY A 395 14.41 -18.96 -14.53
C GLY A 395 13.18 -18.23 -13.95
N LEU A 396 13.26 -16.91 -13.87
CA LEU A 396 12.31 -16.01 -13.21
C LEU A 396 11.67 -14.98 -14.16
N ASP A 397 11.76 -15.16 -15.48
CA ASP A 397 11.10 -14.32 -16.50
C ASP A 397 9.59 -14.66 -16.64
N ILE A 398 8.89 -14.66 -15.51
CA ILE A 398 7.50 -15.10 -15.38
C ILE A 398 6.57 -14.20 -16.20
N ARG A 399 5.72 -14.80 -17.03
CA ARG A 399 4.73 -14.09 -17.86
C ARG A 399 3.32 -14.43 -17.39
N LYS A 400 3.00 -14.01 -16.18
CA LYS A 400 1.68 -14.18 -15.54
C LYS A 400 1.18 -12.82 -15.02
N PHE A 401 -0.07 -12.75 -14.57
CA PHE A 401 -0.64 -11.53 -14.00
C PHE A 401 -0.26 -11.40 -12.51
N VAL A 402 1.01 -11.02 -12.27
CA VAL A 402 1.60 -10.97 -10.92
C VAL A 402 1.01 -9.82 -10.12
N LYS A 403 0.57 -10.08 -8.88
CA LYS A 403 -0.04 -9.06 -8.00
C LYS A 403 0.63 -8.85 -6.66
N GLY A 404 1.33 -9.85 -6.15
CA GLY A 404 2.13 -9.74 -4.93
C GLY A 404 3.44 -10.51 -5.07
N VAL A 405 4.52 -9.94 -4.52
CA VAL A 405 5.80 -10.64 -4.39
C VAL A 405 6.37 -10.38 -3.01
N THR A 406 6.86 -11.44 -2.37
CA THR A 406 7.60 -11.35 -1.11
C THR A 406 8.81 -12.27 -1.13
N ALA A 407 9.81 -11.96 -0.31
CA ALA A 407 11.04 -12.75 -0.17
C ALA A 407 11.30 -13.10 1.29
N GLY A 408 11.76 -14.32 1.53
CA GLY A 408 12.02 -14.84 2.88
C GLY A 408 12.77 -16.17 2.83
N ASP A 409 13.56 -16.49 3.85
CA ASP A 409 14.32 -17.73 3.96
C ASP A 409 13.45 -18.81 4.63
N ILE A 410 12.72 -19.60 3.83
CA ILE A 410 11.70 -20.53 4.33
C ILE A 410 12.30 -21.81 4.92
N ASN A 411 13.52 -22.16 4.53
CA ASN A 411 14.20 -23.38 4.94
C ASN A 411 15.42 -23.10 5.85
N ASN A 412 15.62 -21.84 6.24
CA ASN A 412 16.70 -21.38 7.11
C ASN A 412 18.10 -21.68 6.55
N ASN A 413 18.27 -21.70 5.22
CA ASN A 413 19.55 -21.97 4.56
C ASN A 413 20.40 -20.69 4.34
N GLY A 414 19.85 -19.52 4.68
CA GLY A 414 20.49 -18.22 4.52
C GLY A 414 20.24 -17.55 3.17
N PHE A 415 19.60 -18.19 2.21
CA PHE A 415 19.28 -17.62 0.90
C PHE A 415 17.79 -17.26 0.82
N PRO A 416 17.43 -16.00 0.54
CA PRO A 416 16.01 -15.64 0.39
C PRO A 416 15.35 -16.37 -0.78
N ASP A 417 14.20 -16.99 -0.50
CA ASP A 417 13.27 -17.57 -1.46
C ASP A 417 12.26 -16.52 -1.94
N ILE A 418 11.54 -16.77 -3.03
CA ILE A 418 10.56 -15.82 -3.61
C ILE A 418 9.18 -16.47 -3.71
N TYR A 419 8.16 -15.85 -3.10
CA TYR A 419 6.76 -16.21 -3.33
C TYR A 419 6.09 -15.17 -4.24
N ILE A 420 5.29 -15.65 -5.20
CA ILE A 420 4.64 -14.82 -6.22
C ILE A 420 3.15 -15.15 -6.26
N SER A 421 2.33 -14.17 -5.90
CA SER A 421 0.88 -14.19 -6.10
C SER A 421 0.53 -13.91 -7.55
N ILE A 422 -0.34 -14.74 -8.11
CA ILE A 422 -0.87 -14.67 -9.47
C ILE A 422 -2.38 -14.50 -9.40
N LEU A 423 -2.90 -13.39 -9.91
CA LEU A 423 -4.36 -13.21 -9.96
C LEU A 423 -4.96 -14.11 -11.06
N GLY A 424 -5.99 -14.87 -10.70
CA GLY A 424 -6.68 -15.82 -11.58
C GLY A 424 -5.87 -17.09 -11.89
N GLY A 425 -4.85 -17.44 -11.10
CA GLY A 425 -4.04 -18.62 -11.35
C GLY A 425 -3.28 -19.14 -10.13
N GLU A 426 -2.67 -20.32 -10.27
CA GLU A 426 -1.85 -20.90 -9.21
C GLU A 426 -0.61 -20.04 -8.92
N ASN A 427 -0.43 -19.76 -7.63
CA ASN A 427 0.71 -19.03 -7.09
C ASN A 427 2.00 -19.85 -7.20
N LEU A 428 3.14 -19.16 -7.15
CA LEU A 428 4.46 -19.76 -7.33
C LEU A 428 5.33 -19.54 -6.09
N LEU A 429 6.17 -20.53 -5.77
CA LEU A 429 7.17 -20.44 -4.71
C LEU A 429 8.49 -20.95 -5.27
N PHE A 430 9.48 -20.07 -5.33
CA PHE A 430 10.80 -20.34 -5.85
C PHE A 430 11.80 -20.49 -4.70
N GLU A 431 12.18 -21.73 -4.43
CA GLU A 431 13.21 -22.05 -3.44
C GLU A 431 14.61 -21.73 -4.00
N ASN A 432 15.36 -20.90 -3.29
CA ASN A 432 16.72 -20.52 -3.65
C ASN A 432 17.71 -21.63 -3.27
N GLN A 433 18.32 -22.21 -4.29
CA GLN A 433 19.32 -23.28 -4.21
C GLN A 433 20.75 -22.76 -4.00
N GLY A 434 20.89 -21.45 -3.77
CA GLY A 434 22.16 -20.75 -3.63
C GLY A 434 22.73 -20.24 -4.95
N THR A 435 23.95 -19.73 -4.86
CA THR A 435 24.62 -18.99 -5.93
C THR A 435 25.55 -19.88 -6.75
N SER A 436 25.48 -19.82 -8.09
CA SER A 436 26.45 -20.48 -8.96
C SER A 436 27.80 -19.74 -8.99
N SER A 437 28.84 -20.37 -9.56
CA SER A 437 30.21 -19.83 -9.56
C SER A 437 30.39 -18.49 -10.29
N ASP A 438 29.42 -18.13 -11.13
CA ASP A 438 29.32 -16.86 -11.85
C ASP A 438 28.54 -15.77 -11.07
N GLY A 439 28.11 -16.04 -9.85
CA GLY A 439 27.41 -15.07 -8.99
C GLY A 439 25.90 -15.01 -9.20
N ILE A 440 25.33 -15.89 -10.05
CA ILE A 440 23.91 -15.93 -10.36
C ILE A 440 23.16 -16.83 -9.36
N PRO A 441 22.07 -16.35 -8.71
CA PRO A 441 21.23 -17.19 -7.85
C PRO A 441 20.45 -18.22 -8.68
N ARG A 442 20.22 -19.41 -8.10
CA ARG A 442 19.50 -20.51 -8.76
C ARG A 442 18.23 -20.84 -8.01
N PHE A 443 17.10 -20.83 -8.70
CA PHE A 443 15.80 -21.08 -8.11
C PHE A 443 15.19 -22.40 -8.60
N ARG A 444 14.36 -23.00 -7.74
CA ARG A 444 13.51 -24.14 -8.07
C ARG A 444 12.07 -23.82 -7.68
N GLU A 445 11.17 -23.88 -8.63
CA GLU A 445 9.73 -23.75 -8.37
C GLU A 445 9.24 -24.98 -7.59
N ILE A 446 8.57 -24.77 -6.46
CA ILE A 446 8.12 -25.82 -5.53
C ILE A 446 6.70 -25.61 -4.99
N ALA A 447 5.88 -24.67 -5.50
CA ALA A 447 4.60 -24.34 -4.86
C ALA A 447 3.66 -25.54 -4.69
N GLU A 448 3.59 -26.42 -5.68
CA GLU A 448 2.78 -27.64 -5.62
C GLU A 448 3.29 -28.60 -4.53
N PHE A 449 4.62 -28.80 -4.45
CA PHE A 449 5.23 -29.63 -3.41
C PHE A 449 5.04 -29.02 -2.02
N ALA A 450 5.17 -27.70 -1.91
CA ALA A 450 5.06 -26.96 -0.66
C ALA A 450 3.60 -26.80 -0.19
N GLY A 451 2.62 -26.91 -1.09
CA GLY A 451 1.19 -26.81 -0.79
C GLY A 451 0.68 -25.37 -0.69
N VAL A 452 1.24 -24.43 -1.46
CA VAL A 452 0.99 -22.97 -1.33
C VAL A 452 0.48 -22.29 -2.61
N GLN A 453 -0.17 -23.04 -3.50
CA GLN A 453 -0.66 -22.54 -4.79
C GLN A 453 -1.93 -21.68 -4.70
N GLU A 454 -2.60 -21.68 -3.55
CA GLU A 454 -3.86 -20.98 -3.28
C GLU A 454 -3.59 -19.67 -2.49
N PRO A 455 -4.54 -18.72 -2.46
CA PRO A 455 -5.80 -18.69 -3.22
C PRO A 455 -5.56 -18.43 -4.73
N ILE A 456 -6.56 -18.73 -5.57
CA ILE A 456 -6.47 -18.53 -7.04
C ILE A 456 -6.65 -17.06 -7.43
N GLU A 457 -7.66 -16.38 -6.87
CA GLU A 457 -7.78 -14.93 -7.00
C GLU A 457 -6.95 -14.27 -5.90
N SER A 458 -5.61 -14.30 -6.03
CA SER A 458 -4.69 -13.80 -5.01
C SER A 458 -4.19 -12.37 -5.28
N PHE A 459 -3.82 -11.66 -4.20
CA PHE A 459 -3.28 -10.29 -4.29
C PHE A 459 -2.06 -10.07 -3.35
N PRO A 460 -2.10 -9.32 -2.22
CA PRO A 460 -0.91 -9.09 -1.42
C PRO A 460 -0.48 -10.35 -0.68
N THR A 461 0.82 -10.43 -0.42
CA THR A 461 1.44 -11.57 0.24
C THR A 461 2.66 -11.11 1.06
N TRP A 462 2.94 -11.81 2.16
CA TRP A 462 4.15 -11.58 2.95
C TRP A 462 4.60 -12.83 3.71
N PHE A 463 5.90 -12.83 4.02
CA PHE A 463 6.53 -13.76 4.95
C PHE A 463 6.69 -13.13 6.35
N TRP A 464 6.45 -13.92 7.39
CA TRP A 464 6.65 -13.53 8.79
C TRP A 464 6.77 -14.77 9.70
N ASP A 465 6.93 -14.59 11.01
CA ASP A 465 6.80 -15.69 11.99
C ASP A 465 5.69 -15.32 12.98
N TYR A 466 4.45 -15.75 12.68
CA TYR A 466 3.28 -15.30 13.45
C TYR A 466 3.18 -15.97 14.82
N ASN A 467 3.80 -17.13 15.00
CA ASN A 467 3.72 -17.97 16.19
C ASN A 467 5.05 -18.02 16.99
N ASN A 468 6.07 -17.29 16.55
CA ASN A 468 7.40 -17.23 17.14
C ASN A 468 8.09 -18.61 17.25
N ASN A 469 7.95 -19.47 16.24
CA ASN A 469 8.60 -20.79 16.22
C ASN A 469 9.99 -20.80 15.55
N GLY A 470 10.41 -19.67 14.96
CA GLY A 470 11.67 -19.48 14.26
C GLY A 470 11.65 -19.87 12.78
N LEU A 471 10.49 -20.21 12.23
CA LEU A 471 10.26 -20.52 10.81
C LEU A 471 9.41 -19.42 10.17
N SER A 472 9.71 -19.12 8.91
CA SER A 472 8.93 -18.14 8.16
C SER A 472 7.64 -18.80 7.63
N ASP A 473 6.51 -18.35 8.16
CA ASP A 473 5.15 -18.60 7.69
C ASP A 473 4.78 -17.63 6.56
N LEU A 474 3.73 -17.96 5.80
CA LEU A 474 3.30 -17.22 4.61
C LEU A 474 1.83 -16.81 4.73
N PHE A 475 1.54 -15.54 4.49
CA PHE A 475 0.17 -15.05 4.30
C PHE A 475 -0.05 -14.63 2.85
N VAL A 476 -1.23 -14.93 2.31
CA VAL A 476 -1.66 -14.53 0.98
C VAL A 476 -3.13 -14.14 1.04
N SER A 477 -3.47 -12.91 0.66
CA SER A 477 -4.88 -12.50 0.62
C SER A 477 -5.59 -13.00 -0.64
N GLY A 478 -6.88 -13.27 -0.51
CA GLY A 478 -7.80 -13.37 -1.64
C GLY A 478 -8.25 -11.98 -2.12
N TYR A 479 -8.63 -11.89 -3.39
CA TYR A 479 -9.02 -10.68 -4.11
C TYR A 479 -10.13 -10.97 -5.13
N TYR A 480 -11.27 -11.41 -4.61
CA TYR A 480 -12.52 -11.52 -5.36
C TYR A 480 -13.65 -11.42 -4.34
N ALA A 481 -14.43 -10.33 -4.36
CA ALA A 481 -15.61 -10.16 -3.51
C ALA A 481 -16.45 -8.98 -4.04
N ASN A 482 -17.58 -8.72 -3.40
CA ASN A 482 -18.32 -7.45 -3.50
C ASN A 482 -18.87 -7.04 -2.12
N ALA A 483 -19.58 -5.92 -2.06
CA ALA A 483 -20.18 -5.44 -0.81
C ALA A 483 -21.23 -6.42 -0.22
N ALA A 484 -21.92 -7.19 -1.07
CA ALA A 484 -22.85 -8.22 -0.59
C ALA A 484 -22.15 -9.35 0.17
N ASP A 485 -20.95 -9.76 -0.25
CA ASP A 485 -20.18 -10.81 0.45
C ASP A 485 -19.83 -10.40 1.88
N ILE A 486 -19.51 -9.12 2.13
CA ILE A 486 -19.27 -8.59 3.48
C ILE A 486 -20.53 -8.65 4.33
N ALA A 487 -21.68 -8.23 3.78
CA ALA A 487 -22.94 -8.32 4.50
C ALA A 487 -23.34 -9.78 4.81
N LEU A 488 -23.13 -10.68 3.86
CA LEU A 488 -23.36 -12.11 4.04
C LEU A 488 -22.44 -12.71 5.12
N GLU A 489 -21.16 -12.33 5.15
CA GLU A 489 -20.23 -12.75 6.22
C GLU A 489 -20.74 -12.32 7.60
N TYR A 490 -21.08 -11.04 7.79
CA TYR A 490 -21.60 -10.56 9.08
C TYR A 490 -22.87 -11.31 9.51
N LEU A 491 -23.71 -11.69 8.55
CA LEU A 491 -24.92 -12.48 8.79
C LEU A 491 -24.66 -13.98 9.01
N GLY A 492 -23.40 -14.43 8.96
CA GLY A 492 -23.01 -15.84 9.09
C GLY A 492 -23.52 -16.71 7.94
N ARG A 493 -23.66 -16.13 6.75
CA ARG A 493 -24.15 -16.79 5.53
C ARG A 493 -22.97 -17.09 4.58
N PRO A 494 -23.11 -18.11 3.71
CA PRO A 494 -22.08 -18.39 2.69
C PRO A 494 -21.84 -17.20 1.76
N THR A 495 -20.58 -16.99 1.38
CA THR A 495 -20.11 -15.97 0.44
C THR A 495 -19.53 -16.62 -0.81
N ASN A 496 -19.41 -15.85 -1.90
CA ASN A 496 -18.66 -16.27 -3.10
C ASN A 496 -17.24 -15.69 -3.12
N ALA A 497 -16.88 -14.92 -2.10
CA ALA A 497 -15.57 -14.28 -2.03
C ALA A 497 -14.41 -15.28 -1.94
N GLU A 498 -13.29 -14.94 -2.58
CA GLU A 498 -12.02 -15.63 -2.38
C GLU A 498 -11.46 -15.25 -1.01
N LEU A 499 -11.28 -16.26 -0.16
CA LEU A 499 -10.76 -16.08 1.20
C LEU A 499 -9.22 -16.07 1.18
N PRO A 500 -8.56 -15.43 2.17
CA PRO A 500 -7.11 -15.50 2.31
C PRO A 500 -6.63 -16.92 2.62
N ARG A 501 -5.31 -17.10 2.61
CA ARG A 501 -4.62 -18.28 3.12
C ARG A 501 -3.51 -17.84 4.09
N LEU A 502 -3.51 -18.42 5.29
CA LEU A 502 -2.36 -18.40 6.20
C LEU A 502 -1.73 -19.79 6.20
N TYR A 503 -0.49 -19.88 5.78
CA TYR A 503 0.29 -21.09 5.65
C TYR A 503 1.35 -21.16 6.76
N ARG A 504 1.19 -22.11 7.67
CA ARG A 504 2.20 -22.42 8.69
C ARG A 504 3.31 -23.29 8.08
N ASN A 505 4.55 -22.88 8.24
CA ASN A 505 5.71 -23.63 7.78
C ASN A 505 5.97 -24.84 8.69
N ASN A 506 6.10 -26.03 8.11
CA ASN A 506 6.30 -27.27 8.84
C ASN A 506 7.79 -27.57 9.13
N GLY A 507 8.72 -26.81 8.55
CA GLY A 507 10.16 -26.99 8.70
C GLY A 507 10.76 -28.11 7.83
N ASP A 508 9.97 -28.68 6.93
CA ASP A 508 10.38 -29.76 6.00
C ASP A 508 10.23 -29.37 4.52
N GLY A 509 10.04 -28.08 4.25
CA GLY A 509 9.80 -27.53 2.91
C GLY A 509 8.33 -27.53 2.49
N THR A 510 7.42 -27.99 3.37
CA THR A 510 5.97 -27.92 3.16
C THR A 510 5.29 -26.98 4.13
N PHE A 511 4.06 -26.59 3.79
CA PHE A 511 3.21 -25.74 4.61
C PHE A 511 1.87 -26.42 4.89
N SER A 512 1.22 -25.99 5.98
CA SER A 512 -0.16 -26.33 6.29
C SER A 512 -1.02 -25.08 6.25
N ASP A 513 -2.15 -25.14 5.54
CA ASP A 513 -3.18 -24.11 5.60
C ASP A 513 -3.83 -24.13 7.00
N VAL A 514 -3.63 -23.05 7.74
CA VAL A 514 -4.12 -22.84 9.10
C VAL A 514 -5.17 -21.71 9.18
N THR A 515 -5.71 -21.30 8.04
CA THR A 515 -6.61 -20.13 7.93
C THR A 515 -7.85 -20.25 8.82
N SER A 516 -8.49 -21.43 8.81
CA SER A 516 -9.69 -21.66 9.63
C SER A 516 -9.36 -21.85 11.12
N GLU A 517 -8.25 -22.51 11.47
CA GLU A 517 -7.88 -22.72 12.87
C GLU A 517 -7.48 -21.42 13.57
N THR A 518 -6.89 -20.49 12.81
CA THR A 518 -6.47 -19.16 13.30
C THR A 518 -7.57 -18.11 13.24
N GLY A 519 -8.76 -18.43 12.69
CA GLY A 519 -9.91 -17.50 12.62
C GLY A 519 -9.84 -16.46 11.51
N LEU A 520 -8.97 -16.67 10.51
CA LEU A 520 -8.78 -15.79 9.35
C LEU A 520 -9.64 -16.18 8.13
N ASN A 521 -10.55 -17.15 8.27
CA ASN A 521 -11.51 -17.54 7.23
C ASN A 521 -12.60 -16.47 7.03
N ARG A 522 -12.18 -15.26 6.63
CA ARG A 522 -12.98 -14.04 6.50
C ARG A 522 -12.69 -13.35 5.18
N VAL A 523 -13.69 -12.68 4.64
CA VAL A 523 -13.63 -11.84 3.44
C VAL A 523 -12.84 -10.59 3.76
N MET A 524 -11.61 -10.50 3.26
CA MET A 524 -10.78 -9.31 3.45
C MET A 524 -10.84 -8.37 2.25
N TYR A 525 -10.86 -8.91 1.03
CA TYR A 525 -10.78 -8.14 -0.22
C TYR A 525 -9.65 -7.09 -0.20
N THR A 526 -8.45 -7.55 0.16
CA THR A 526 -7.31 -6.69 0.50
C THR A 526 -6.68 -6.08 -0.76
N MET A 527 -6.41 -4.77 -0.72
CA MET A 527 -5.62 -4.05 -1.71
C MET A 527 -4.19 -3.85 -1.22
N GLY A 528 -4.01 -3.15 -0.10
CA GLY A 528 -2.72 -2.95 0.55
C GLY A 528 -2.74 -3.38 2.01
N SER A 529 -1.60 -3.77 2.55
CA SER A 529 -1.56 -4.42 3.87
C SER A 529 -0.15 -4.49 4.40
N ASN A 530 -0.02 -4.39 5.72
CA ASN A 530 1.24 -4.60 6.42
C ASN A 530 0.98 -5.05 7.86
N PHE A 531 2.05 -5.39 8.58
CA PHE A 531 2.00 -5.96 9.92
C PHE A 531 2.96 -5.28 10.90
N GLY A 532 2.67 -5.40 12.19
CA GLY A 532 3.41 -4.79 13.30
C GLY A 532 2.93 -5.32 14.65
N ASP A 533 3.54 -4.92 15.75
CA ASP A 533 3.21 -5.34 17.13
C ASP A 533 2.59 -4.16 17.89
N LEU A 534 1.26 -4.00 17.80
CA LEU A 534 0.60 -2.76 18.27
C LEU A 534 0.44 -2.70 19.79
N ASP A 535 0.33 -3.85 20.44
CA ASP A 535 0.18 -3.93 21.89
C ASP A 535 1.48 -4.34 22.61
N ASN A 536 2.59 -4.42 21.88
CA ASN A 536 3.91 -4.81 22.36
C ASN A 536 3.94 -6.16 23.07
N ASP A 537 3.05 -7.10 22.72
CA ASP A 537 3.01 -8.42 23.33
C ASP A 537 4.03 -9.41 22.74
N GLY A 538 4.70 -9.05 21.66
CA GLY A 538 5.71 -9.89 20.99
C GLY A 538 5.15 -10.74 19.86
N TYR A 539 3.86 -10.64 19.54
CA TYR A 539 3.22 -11.25 18.38
C TYR A 539 2.82 -10.17 17.36
N LEU A 540 2.89 -10.51 16.07
CA LEU A 540 2.59 -9.56 15.00
C LEU A 540 1.08 -9.55 14.72
N ASP A 541 0.50 -8.36 14.79
CA ASP A 541 -0.82 -7.97 14.32
C ASP A 541 -0.74 -7.49 12.86
N PHE A 542 -1.88 -7.32 12.20
CA PHE A 542 -1.88 -6.77 10.84
C PHE A 542 -3.13 -5.94 10.50
N TYR A 543 -2.91 -4.96 9.64
CA TYR A 543 -3.95 -4.10 9.08
C TYR A 543 -4.07 -4.36 7.59
N VAL A 544 -5.31 -4.51 7.12
CA VAL A 544 -5.64 -4.66 5.70
C VAL A 544 -6.47 -3.48 5.23
N GLY A 545 -5.91 -2.74 4.27
CA GLY A 545 -6.66 -1.85 3.40
C GLY A 545 -7.47 -2.67 2.41
N THR A 546 -8.73 -2.33 2.25
CA THR A 546 -9.74 -3.09 1.50
C THR A 546 -10.31 -2.23 0.40
N GLY A 547 -10.82 -2.86 -0.66
CA GLY A 547 -11.56 -2.13 -1.70
C GLY A 547 -11.48 -2.77 -3.08
N ASP A 548 -12.16 -2.11 -4.01
CA ASP A 548 -12.25 -2.43 -5.45
C ASP A 548 -12.53 -1.14 -6.22
N PRO A 549 -12.21 -0.96 -7.50
CA PRO A 549 -12.60 0.24 -8.24
C PRO A 549 -14.09 0.60 -8.22
N ASP A 550 -15.02 -0.36 -8.09
CA ASP A 550 -16.45 -0.05 -7.99
C ASP A 550 -16.73 0.81 -6.74
N MET A 551 -17.39 1.96 -6.95
CA MET A 551 -17.73 2.91 -5.89
C MET A 551 -18.85 2.41 -4.96
N ARG A 552 -19.49 1.26 -5.26
CA ARG A 552 -20.41 0.57 -4.34
C ARG A 552 -19.69 -0.21 -3.24
N VAL A 553 -18.39 -0.50 -3.41
CA VAL A 553 -17.60 -1.29 -2.43
C VAL A 553 -17.17 -0.39 -1.28
N LEU A 554 -18.16 0.00 -0.46
CA LEU A 554 -17.99 0.70 0.82
C LEU A 554 -17.90 -0.33 1.95
N ILE A 555 -16.73 -0.91 2.14
CA ILE A 555 -16.48 -1.97 3.11
C ILE A 555 -15.38 -1.54 4.09
N PRO A 556 -15.39 -2.00 5.34
CA PRO A 556 -14.42 -1.53 6.32
C PRO A 556 -13.04 -2.11 6.02
N ASN A 557 -12.01 -1.26 6.03
CA ASN A 557 -10.65 -1.70 6.30
C ASN A 557 -10.61 -2.47 7.63
N ARG A 558 -9.79 -3.53 7.72
CA ARG A 558 -9.85 -4.46 8.85
C ARG A 558 -8.53 -4.53 9.60
N MET A 559 -8.62 -4.71 10.91
CA MET A 559 -7.46 -4.87 11.79
C MET A 559 -7.58 -6.18 12.57
N PHE A 560 -6.52 -6.99 12.54
CA PHE A 560 -6.46 -8.29 13.16
C PHE A 560 -5.32 -8.34 14.17
N ARG A 561 -5.69 -8.56 15.42
CA ARG A 561 -4.76 -8.70 16.55
C ARG A 561 -4.41 -10.18 16.75
N SER A 562 -3.13 -10.50 16.85
CA SER A 562 -2.69 -11.85 17.22
C SER A 562 -2.97 -12.13 18.70
N VAL A 563 -3.40 -13.34 19.02
CA VAL A 563 -3.59 -13.80 20.39
C VAL A 563 -2.62 -14.93 20.65
N ASN A 564 -1.45 -14.58 21.19
CA ASN A 564 -0.36 -15.49 21.53
C ASN A 564 0.17 -16.31 20.34
N GLY A 565 -0.05 -15.87 19.10
CA GLY A 565 0.35 -16.63 17.91
C GLY A 565 -0.50 -17.89 17.64
N ASP A 566 -1.63 -18.05 18.32
CA ASP A 566 -2.54 -19.18 18.13
C ASP A 566 -3.68 -18.86 17.15
N ARG A 567 -4.19 -17.63 17.21
CA ARG A 567 -5.34 -17.15 16.43
C ARG A 567 -5.32 -15.63 16.31
N PHE A 568 -6.15 -15.11 15.41
CA PHE A 568 -6.36 -13.68 15.23
C PHE A 568 -7.77 -13.26 15.65
N GLU A 569 -7.84 -12.13 16.35
CA GLU A 569 -9.08 -11.45 16.68
C GLU A 569 -9.24 -10.21 15.81
N GLU A 570 -10.41 -10.07 15.20
CA GLU A 570 -10.74 -8.81 14.55
C GLU A 570 -11.04 -7.73 15.59
N VAL A 571 -10.25 -6.66 15.56
CA VAL A 571 -10.35 -5.50 16.46
C VAL A 571 -10.74 -4.22 15.70
N THR A 572 -11.22 -4.35 14.46
CA THR A 572 -11.60 -3.25 13.56
C THR A 572 -12.45 -2.17 14.24
N ALA A 573 -13.62 -2.55 14.77
CA ALA A 573 -14.56 -1.61 15.38
C ALA A 573 -14.08 -1.09 16.76
N SER A 574 -13.56 -1.98 17.61
CA SER A 574 -13.08 -1.63 18.96
C SER A 574 -11.86 -0.70 18.91
N GLY A 575 -10.96 -0.96 17.96
CA GLY A 575 -9.73 -0.21 17.75
C GLY A 575 -9.92 1.07 16.94
N GLY A 576 -11.02 1.23 16.21
CA GLY A 576 -11.30 2.44 15.42
C GLY A 576 -10.64 2.45 14.04
N PHE A 577 -10.48 1.29 13.42
CA PHE A 577 -9.74 1.09 12.17
C PHE A 577 -10.62 0.98 10.92
N GLY A 578 -11.95 0.89 11.10
CA GLY A 578 -12.92 0.49 10.08
C GLY A 578 -13.18 1.49 8.96
N HIS A 579 -12.15 2.13 8.39
CA HIS A 579 -12.34 3.13 7.34
C HIS A 579 -13.08 2.54 6.14
N LEU A 580 -14.18 3.17 5.70
CA LEU A 580 -15.04 2.69 4.61
C LEU A 580 -14.53 3.09 3.22
N GLN A 581 -13.65 4.09 3.13
CA GLN A 581 -12.93 4.35 1.89
C GLN A 581 -11.78 3.38 1.70
N LYS A 582 -11.40 3.22 0.43
CA LYS A 582 -10.49 2.19 -0.02
C LYS A 582 -9.09 2.41 0.54
N GLY A 583 -8.57 1.42 1.26
CA GLY A 583 -7.24 1.47 1.87
C GLY A 583 -6.18 0.82 0.98
N HIS A 584 -5.05 1.49 0.81
CA HIS A 584 -3.93 1.02 -0.02
C HIS A 584 -2.64 0.96 0.79
N GLY A 585 -1.62 1.79 0.52
CA GLY A 585 -0.35 1.76 1.24
C GLY A 585 -0.55 1.75 2.76
N VAL A 586 0.05 0.78 3.44
CA VAL A 586 0.01 0.62 4.90
C VAL A 586 1.45 0.54 5.42
N SER A 587 1.81 1.39 6.36
CA SER A 587 3.12 1.40 7.00
C SER A 587 2.98 1.48 8.53
N PHE A 588 3.75 0.66 9.23
CA PHE A 588 3.87 0.67 10.69
C PHE A 588 5.22 1.30 11.08
N ALA A 589 5.21 2.20 12.06
CA ALA A 589 6.42 2.79 12.62
C ALA A 589 6.17 3.45 13.98
N ASP A 590 7.17 3.47 14.86
CA ASP A 590 7.18 4.31 16.07
C ASP A 590 7.53 5.76 15.70
N LEU A 591 6.53 6.51 15.20
CA LEU A 591 6.72 7.83 14.60
C LEU A 591 7.08 8.92 15.62
N ASN A 592 6.85 8.69 16.91
CA ASN A 592 7.14 9.66 17.98
C ASN A 592 8.17 9.15 19.01
N ASN A 593 8.87 8.06 18.69
CA ASN A 593 9.92 7.42 19.50
C ASN A 593 9.45 7.05 20.93
N ASN A 594 8.19 6.67 21.10
CA ASN A 594 7.63 6.32 22.42
C ASN A 594 7.63 4.80 22.71
N GLY A 595 8.04 3.98 21.74
CA GLY A 595 8.06 2.53 21.81
C GLY A 595 6.76 1.85 21.39
N HIS A 596 5.83 2.57 20.77
CA HIS A 596 4.56 2.05 20.28
C HIS A 596 4.40 2.42 18.80
N GLN A 597 4.11 1.42 17.97
CA GLN A 597 3.93 1.64 16.54
C GLN A 597 2.59 2.31 16.26
N ASP A 598 2.63 3.37 15.44
CA ASP A 598 1.49 4.00 14.80
C ASP A 598 1.26 3.38 13.40
N ILE A 599 0.09 3.63 12.80
CA ILE A 599 -0.22 3.17 11.44
C ILE A 599 -0.51 4.36 10.54
N PHE A 600 0.30 4.56 9.52
CA PHE A 600 -0.03 5.44 8.40
C PHE A 600 -0.66 4.62 7.27
N THR A 601 -1.72 5.15 6.66
CA THR A 601 -2.33 4.51 5.50
C THR A 601 -2.77 5.51 4.43
N VAL A 602 -2.46 5.17 3.17
CA VAL A 602 -2.98 5.87 2.00
C VAL A 602 -4.42 5.44 1.78
N ILE A 603 -5.32 6.43 1.74
CA ILE A 603 -6.75 6.21 1.57
C ILE A 603 -7.23 6.93 0.31
N GLY A 604 -8.00 6.22 -0.50
CA GLY A 604 -8.50 6.69 -1.78
C GLY A 604 -8.64 5.53 -2.77
N GLY A 605 -9.58 5.64 -3.69
CA GLY A 605 -9.83 4.62 -4.71
C GLY A 605 -9.09 4.83 -6.01
N ALA A 606 -9.47 4.05 -7.02
CA ALA A 606 -8.89 4.18 -8.35
C ALA A 606 -9.45 5.41 -9.11
N LEU A 607 -10.65 5.88 -8.78
CA LEU A 607 -11.39 6.86 -9.58
C LEU A 607 -11.37 8.25 -8.94
N GLU A 608 -11.32 9.32 -9.73
CA GLU A 608 -11.23 10.72 -9.25
C GLU A 608 -12.39 11.14 -8.32
N GLY A 609 -13.56 10.52 -8.45
CA GLY A 609 -14.71 10.69 -7.54
C GLY A 609 -14.58 9.95 -6.20
N ASP A 610 -13.47 9.24 -6.00
CA ASP A 610 -13.16 8.37 -4.87
C ASP A 610 -11.85 8.76 -4.17
N VAL A 611 -11.43 10.02 -4.34
CA VAL A 611 -10.32 10.60 -3.60
C VAL A 611 -10.65 10.72 -2.11
N TYR A 612 -9.63 10.60 -1.28
CA TYR A 612 -9.76 10.83 0.15
C TYR A 612 -8.44 11.33 0.75
N MET A 613 -8.48 11.75 2.02
CA MET A 613 -7.27 12.14 2.76
C MET A 613 -6.64 10.92 3.45
N ASN A 614 -5.31 10.89 3.52
CA ASN A 614 -4.60 9.81 4.20
C ASN A 614 -4.92 9.81 5.71
N ALA A 615 -4.84 8.64 6.33
CA ALA A 615 -5.08 8.48 7.77
C ALA A 615 -3.78 8.15 8.52
N LEU A 616 -3.67 8.67 9.74
CA LEU A 616 -2.60 8.31 10.69
C LEU A 616 -3.24 7.91 12.01
N PHE A 617 -3.29 6.61 12.27
CA PHE A 617 -3.83 6.05 13.51
C PHE A 617 -2.76 6.07 14.61
N GLU A 618 -2.87 7.02 15.54
CA GLU A 618 -1.98 7.13 16.71
C GLU A 618 -2.28 5.99 17.70
N ASN A 619 -1.22 5.32 18.12
CA ASN A 619 -1.27 4.31 19.17
C ASN A 619 -1.41 4.97 20.55
N PRO A 620 -2.47 4.68 21.31
CA PRO A 620 -2.68 5.26 22.64
C PRO A 620 -1.68 4.76 23.70
N GLY A 621 -0.81 3.81 23.32
CA GLY A 621 0.19 3.20 24.16
C GLY A 621 -0.34 2.06 25.03
N ASN A 622 0.60 1.38 25.66
CA ASN A 622 0.32 0.24 26.54
C ASN A 622 1.39 0.12 27.65
N SER A 623 1.29 -0.93 28.47
CA SER A 623 2.20 -1.16 29.61
C SER A 623 3.18 -2.32 29.39
N ASN A 624 3.26 -2.82 28.17
CA ASN A 624 4.23 -3.84 27.78
C ASN A 624 5.57 -3.17 27.46
N ASN A 625 6.64 -3.94 27.62
CA ASN A 625 8.00 -3.51 27.34
C ASN A 625 8.31 -3.70 25.86
N TRP A 626 9.32 -3.01 25.36
CA TRP A 626 9.71 -3.01 23.96
C TRP A 626 11.23 -2.91 23.80
N ILE A 627 11.72 -3.16 22.59
CA ILE A 627 13.07 -2.85 22.15
C ILE A 627 13.03 -2.48 20.66
N THR A 628 13.82 -1.49 20.28
CA THR A 628 13.96 -1.11 18.86
C THR A 628 15.39 -1.34 18.40
N LEU A 629 15.57 -2.06 17.30
CA LEU A 629 16.88 -2.43 16.75
C LEU A 629 17.07 -1.83 15.35
N THR A 630 18.21 -1.17 15.14
CA THR A 630 18.71 -0.81 13.82
C THR A 630 19.98 -1.57 13.50
N PHE A 631 20.21 -1.85 12.22
CA PHE A 631 21.33 -2.68 11.77
C PHE A 631 22.33 -1.87 10.96
N HIS A 632 23.58 -2.32 11.00
CA HIS A 632 24.66 -1.82 10.19
C HIS A 632 25.51 -3.01 9.74
N GLY A 633 25.24 -3.49 8.52
CA GLY A 633 26.03 -4.54 7.86
C GLY A 633 27.42 -4.06 7.41
N VAL A 634 28.41 -4.94 7.49
CA VAL A 634 29.79 -4.71 7.06
C VAL A 634 30.12 -5.54 5.82
N GLU A 635 29.88 -6.85 5.90
CA GLU A 635 29.86 -7.77 4.76
C GLU A 635 28.44 -7.97 4.25
N SER A 636 27.45 -7.99 5.14
CA SER A 636 26.03 -7.97 4.80
C SER A 636 25.58 -6.58 4.34
N ASN A 637 24.42 -6.51 3.67
CA ASN A 637 23.86 -5.22 3.24
C ASN A 637 23.70 -4.27 4.43
N ARG A 638 23.93 -2.97 4.18
CA ARG A 638 24.07 -1.93 5.20
C ARG A 638 22.85 -1.87 6.12
N SER A 639 21.66 -1.94 5.53
CA SER A 639 20.37 -1.86 6.25
C SER A 639 19.99 -3.14 7.00
N GLY A 640 20.68 -4.25 6.73
CA GLY A 640 20.43 -5.53 7.38
C GLY A 640 19.18 -6.26 6.92
N ILE A 641 18.60 -5.92 5.77
CA ILE A 641 17.46 -6.64 5.18
C ILE A 641 17.83 -8.13 5.05
N GLY A 642 16.94 -9.01 5.53
CA GLY A 642 17.16 -10.45 5.60
C GLY A 642 17.85 -10.93 6.89
N ASN A 643 18.37 -10.04 7.74
CA ASN A 643 18.88 -10.43 9.05
C ASN A 643 17.79 -11.05 9.90
N ARG A 644 18.15 -12.10 10.63
CA ARG A 644 17.23 -12.80 11.53
C ARG A 644 17.62 -12.57 12.97
N VAL A 645 16.64 -12.25 13.79
CA VAL A 645 16.78 -11.92 15.20
C VAL A 645 16.00 -12.94 16.03
N LYS A 646 16.65 -13.45 17.07
CA LYS A 646 16.00 -14.21 18.14
C LYS A 646 16.26 -13.51 19.47
N ILE A 647 15.19 -13.16 20.17
CA ILE A 647 15.24 -12.56 21.51
C ILE A 647 14.73 -13.57 22.52
N THR A 648 15.58 -13.98 23.45
CA THR A 648 15.19 -14.80 24.60
C THR A 648 14.89 -13.87 25.78
N ILE A 649 13.63 -13.79 26.20
CA ILE A 649 13.19 -12.95 27.32
C ILE A 649 12.77 -13.78 28.53
N GLU A 650 13.00 -13.23 29.71
CA GLU A 650 12.48 -13.76 30.98
C GLU A 650 11.28 -12.93 31.41
N GLU A 651 10.17 -13.60 31.68
CA GLU A 651 8.99 -13.06 32.34
C GLU A 651 8.92 -13.63 33.77
N ALA A 652 7.91 -13.25 34.54
CA ALA A 652 7.82 -13.62 35.95
C ALA A 652 7.89 -15.14 36.20
N ASP A 653 7.26 -15.94 35.32
CA ASP A 653 7.11 -17.39 35.50
C ASP A 653 7.52 -18.20 34.24
N SER A 654 8.08 -17.56 33.22
CA SER A 654 8.36 -18.18 31.91
C SER A 654 9.59 -17.58 31.23
N VAL A 655 10.15 -18.34 30.29
CA VAL A 655 11.11 -17.85 29.29
C VAL A 655 10.48 -18.10 27.93
N ARG A 656 10.45 -17.07 27.08
CA ARG A 656 9.94 -17.18 25.70
C ARG A 656 10.92 -16.60 24.69
N ASN A 657 10.85 -17.10 23.47
CA ASN A 657 11.62 -16.59 22.34
C ASN A 657 10.72 -15.74 21.45
N ILE A 658 11.25 -14.64 20.94
CA ILE A 658 10.61 -13.80 19.94
C ILE A 658 11.51 -13.79 18.72
N HIS A 659 10.94 -14.00 17.54
CA HIS A 659 11.65 -14.13 16.28
C HIS A 659 11.23 -13.03 15.31
N ARG A 660 12.21 -12.36 14.68
CA ARG A 660 11.96 -11.31 13.68
C ARG A 660 12.96 -11.40 12.54
N THR A 661 12.52 -10.95 11.37
CA THR A 661 13.39 -10.76 10.19
C THR A 661 13.29 -9.30 9.78
N VAL A 662 14.42 -8.69 9.41
CA VAL A 662 14.43 -7.32 8.85
C VAL A 662 13.86 -7.36 7.44
N THR A 663 12.73 -6.69 7.25
CA THR A 663 12.02 -6.53 5.96
C THR A 663 11.16 -5.27 6.04
N THR A 664 10.75 -4.74 4.89
CA THR A 664 9.75 -3.66 4.80
C THR A 664 8.31 -4.14 5.01
N GLY A 665 8.11 -5.46 5.06
CA GLY A 665 6.85 -6.10 5.45
C GLY A 665 5.99 -6.50 4.26
N GLY A 666 4.78 -5.93 4.20
CA GLY A 666 3.70 -6.33 3.29
C GLY A 666 3.74 -5.72 1.89
N SER A 667 2.58 -5.35 1.36
CA SER A 667 2.38 -4.90 -0.02
C SER A 667 1.72 -3.52 -0.05
N PHE A 668 1.98 -2.74 -1.10
CA PHE A 668 1.58 -1.33 -1.28
C PHE A 668 2.22 -0.35 -0.29
N GLY A 669 2.53 -0.77 0.94
CA GLY A 669 3.26 0.05 1.90
C GLY A 669 4.44 -0.69 2.52
N SER A 670 5.45 0.09 2.90
CA SER A 670 6.68 -0.35 3.53
C SER A 670 6.84 0.28 4.90
N SER A 671 6.97 -0.56 5.92
CA SER A 671 7.29 -0.16 7.30
C SER A 671 8.78 0.16 7.43
N SER A 672 9.15 0.91 8.47
CA SER A 672 10.56 1.23 8.72
C SER A 672 11.42 -0.03 8.85
N LEU A 673 12.68 0.05 8.42
CA LEU A 673 13.67 -1.01 8.61
C LEU A 673 14.16 -1.11 10.07
N GLN A 674 13.71 -0.21 10.95
CA GLN A 674 13.85 -0.37 12.40
C GLN A 674 12.98 -1.54 12.87
N LEU A 675 13.59 -2.54 13.50
CA LEU A 675 12.82 -3.62 14.13
C LEU A 675 12.31 -3.15 15.48
N GLU A 676 11.04 -2.76 15.52
CA GLU A 676 10.28 -2.38 16.70
C GLU A 676 9.60 -3.64 17.27
N ILE A 677 10.05 -4.10 18.44
CA ILE A 677 9.69 -5.43 18.96
C ILE A 677 9.10 -5.30 20.35
N GLY A 678 7.84 -5.74 20.50
CA GLY A 678 7.21 -5.92 21.80
C GLY A 678 7.83 -7.07 22.58
N LEU A 679 7.96 -6.88 23.89
CA LEU A 679 8.55 -7.85 24.83
C LEU A 679 7.54 -8.30 25.89
N GLY A 680 6.28 -7.88 25.77
CA GLY A 680 5.21 -8.19 26.72
C GLY A 680 5.59 -7.77 28.14
N LYS A 681 5.54 -8.71 29.08
CA LYS A 681 5.86 -8.46 30.50
C LYS A 681 7.29 -8.86 30.87
N ALA A 682 8.21 -8.90 29.90
CA ALA A 682 9.61 -9.23 30.15
C ALA A 682 10.22 -8.38 31.26
N VAL A 683 10.88 -9.03 32.21
CA VAL A 683 11.68 -8.37 33.25
C VAL A 683 13.12 -8.13 32.78
N LYS A 684 13.60 -8.91 31.81
CA LYS A 684 14.90 -8.74 31.15
C LYS A 684 14.97 -9.49 29.81
N ILE A 685 15.82 -9.00 28.91
CA ILE A 685 16.30 -9.78 27.76
C ILE A 685 17.52 -10.59 28.23
N GLN A 686 17.39 -11.91 28.25
CA GLN A 686 18.51 -12.80 28.59
C GLN A 686 19.55 -12.81 27.47
N GLU A 687 19.08 -12.93 26.22
CA GLU A 687 19.92 -13.04 25.04
C GLU A 687 19.23 -12.39 23.82
N LEU A 688 20.00 -11.65 23.05
CA LEU A 688 19.70 -11.20 21.70
C LEU A 688 20.69 -11.87 20.76
N GLU A 689 20.21 -12.80 19.93
CA GLU A 689 20.96 -13.45 18.85
C GLU A 689 20.61 -12.77 17.52
N VAL A 690 21.62 -12.41 16.74
CA VAL A 690 21.47 -11.87 15.38
C VAL A 690 22.24 -12.76 14.41
N TYR A 691 21.56 -13.28 13.39
CA TYR A 691 22.14 -14.00 12.26
C TYR A 691 22.22 -13.09 11.03
N TRP A 692 23.42 -13.04 10.45
CA TRP A 692 23.76 -12.26 9.26
C TRP A 692 23.95 -13.21 8.08
N PRO A 693 23.03 -13.23 7.10
CA PRO A 693 23.03 -14.24 6.04
C PRO A 693 24.28 -14.19 5.14
N ALA A 694 24.67 -12.99 4.67
CA ALA A 694 25.77 -12.85 3.71
C ALA A 694 27.14 -13.28 4.30
N SER A 695 27.42 -12.93 5.55
CA SER A 695 28.66 -13.38 6.23
C SER A 695 28.52 -14.76 6.87
N ASN A 696 27.32 -15.34 6.88
CA ASN A 696 26.96 -16.56 7.59
C ASN A 696 27.47 -16.54 9.05
N SER A 697 27.24 -15.42 9.74
CA SER A 697 27.76 -15.19 11.10
C SER A 697 26.64 -14.97 12.11
N LYS A 698 26.93 -15.26 13.37
CA LYS A 698 26.02 -15.03 14.51
C LYS A 698 26.67 -14.15 15.56
N GLN A 699 25.93 -13.18 16.07
CA GLN A 699 26.30 -12.35 17.21
C GLN A 699 25.33 -12.57 18.37
N HIS A 700 25.87 -12.59 19.58
CA HIS A 700 25.10 -12.81 20.81
C HIS A 700 25.37 -11.67 21.77
N PHE A 701 24.30 -11.05 22.28
CA PHE A 701 24.35 -10.03 23.32
C PHE A 701 23.52 -10.48 24.52
N TYR A 702 24.05 -10.33 25.72
CA TYR A 702 23.42 -10.86 26.94
C TYR A 702 23.03 -9.74 27.90
N ASN A 703 21.95 -9.94 28.64
CA ASN A 703 21.42 -8.99 29.63
C ASN A 703 21.17 -7.59 29.04
N VAL A 704 20.54 -7.54 27.87
CA VAL A 704 20.25 -6.29 27.16
C VAL A 704 19.11 -5.55 27.91
N PRO A 705 19.31 -4.28 28.32
CA PRO A 705 18.23 -3.50 28.90
C PRO A 705 17.05 -3.31 27.95
N ILE A 706 15.84 -3.50 28.47
CA ILE A 706 14.55 -3.25 27.79
C ILE A 706 14.22 -1.75 27.68
N ASN A 707 13.22 -1.41 26.86
CA ASN A 707 12.68 -0.07 26.62
C ASN A 707 13.74 0.91 26.12
N GLN A 708 14.53 0.48 25.15
CA GLN A 708 15.64 1.25 24.58
C GLN A 708 15.78 0.99 23.08
N PHE A 709 16.35 1.97 22.40
CA PHE A 709 16.81 1.87 21.03
C PHE A 709 18.26 1.39 21.01
N TYR A 710 18.58 0.48 20.10
CA TYR A 710 19.93 -0.01 19.90
C TYR A 710 20.30 -0.05 18.44
N ARG A 711 21.59 0.15 18.18
CA ARG A 711 22.22 -0.15 16.91
C ARG A 711 23.11 -1.38 17.04
N VAL A 712 22.85 -2.37 16.21
CA VAL A 712 23.68 -3.56 16.04
C VAL A 712 24.57 -3.36 14.82
N THR A 713 25.88 -3.50 15.00
CA THR A 713 26.84 -3.47 13.88
C THR A 713 27.43 -4.86 13.73
N GLU A 714 27.48 -5.35 12.49
CA GLU A 714 28.04 -6.66 12.17
C GLU A 714 29.47 -6.80 12.73
N PHE A 715 29.77 -7.94 13.34
CA PHE A 715 31.03 -8.27 14.03
C PHE A 715 31.37 -7.46 15.30
N ALA A 716 30.63 -6.39 15.62
CA ALA A 716 30.85 -5.63 16.85
C ALA A 716 30.60 -6.51 18.09
N GLN A 717 31.51 -6.44 19.06
CA GLN A 717 31.42 -7.24 20.30
C GLN A 717 30.41 -6.68 21.31
N VAL A 718 29.94 -5.45 21.10
CA VAL A 718 29.00 -4.74 21.97
C VAL A 718 27.89 -4.12 21.13
N ILE A 719 26.66 -4.22 21.61
CA ILE A 719 25.52 -3.50 21.06
C ILE A 719 25.53 -2.06 21.58
N LYS A 720 25.20 -1.09 20.72
CA LYS A 720 25.30 0.34 21.05
C LYS A 720 23.90 0.91 21.36
N PRO A 721 23.63 1.42 22.57
CA PRO A 721 22.42 2.19 22.84
C PRO A 721 22.38 3.45 21.98
N VAL A 722 21.18 3.79 21.50
CA VAL A 722 20.90 5.01 20.74
C VAL A 722 19.92 5.84 21.57
N ALA A 723 20.26 7.09 21.84
CA ALA A 723 19.32 8.01 22.46
C ALA A 723 18.37 8.55 21.38
N ARG A 724 17.07 8.43 21.59
CA ARG A 724 16.02 9.05 20.78
C ARG A 724 15.21 9.96 21.69
N GLU A 725 14.84 11.12 21.16
CA GLU A 725 13.92 12.04 21.85
C GLU A 725 12.49 11.62 21.50
N SER A 726 11.67 11.41 22.53
CA SER A 726 10.24 11.15 22.36
C SER A 726 9.44 12.43 22.49
N PHE A 727 8.33 12.50 21.76
CA PHE A 727 7.43 13.65 21.79
C PHE A 727 5.96 13.20 21.79
N ARG A 728 5.04 14.16 21.78
CA ARG A 728 3.61 13.92 21.59
C ARG A 728 3.14 14.63 20.33
N PHE A 729 2.25 14.02 19.58
CA PHE A 729 1.62 14.68 18.44
C PHE A 729 0.82 15.90 18.88
N ASN A 730 0.84 16.94 18.04
CA ASN A 730 0.08 18.16 18.28
C ASN A 730 -1.36 17.99 17.80
N THR A 731 -2.20 17.33 18.61
CA THR A 731 -3.62 17.07 18.28
C THR A 731 -4.57 18.20 18.69
N THR A 732 -4.05 19.41 18.90
CA THR A 732 -4.89 20.58 19.22
C THR A 732 -5.49 21.13 17.92
N PRO A 733 -6.82 21.25 17.79
CA PRO A 733 -7.44 21.84 16.60
C PRO A 733 -6.91 23.26 16.39
N VAL A 734 -6.22 23.51 15.27
CA VAL A 734 -5.88 24.87 14.85
C VAL A 734 -7.17 25.53 14.35
N PRO A 735 -7.58 26.71 14.83
CA PRO A 735 -8.76 27.38 14.31
C PRO A 735 -8.55 27.70 12.83
N HIS A 736 -9.25 27.02 11.93
CA HIS A 736 -9.18 27.31 10.50
C HIS A 736 -9.66 28.75 10.25
N SER A 737 -8.76 29.62 9.80
CA SER A 737 -9.16 30.87 9.15
C SER A 737 -9.59 30.52 7.73
N HIS A 738 -10.90 30.47 7.47
CA HIS A 738 -11.42 30.38 6.12
C HIS A 738 -10.94 31.61 5.31
N SER A 739 -9.95 31.43 4.43
CA SER A 739 -9.75 32.32 3.30
C SER A 739 -10.42 31.68 2.08
N HIS A 740 -11.56 32.24 1.72
CA HIS A 740 -12.40 31.90 0.57
C HIS A 740 -11.67 31.89 -0.77
#